data_AF-A0A3D0XZW7-F1
#
_entry.id   AF-A0A3D0XZW7-F1
#
_cell.length_a   1.000
_cell.length_b   1.000
_cell.length_c   1.000
_cell.angle_alpha   90.00
_cell.angle_beta   90.00
_cell.angle_gamma   90.00
#
_symmetry.space_group_name_H-M   'P 1'
#
loop_
_entity.id
_entity.type
_entity.pdbx_description
1 polymer ?
#
loop_
_entity_poly.entity_id
_entity_poly.type
_entity_poly.pdbx_seq_one_letter_code
_entity_poly.pdbx_strand_id
1 'polypeptide(L)'
;DQVCFEGKLDFIKTKLKITLDPEEPVEIRCLEVENQGNREEELEVTTIFEPILSTKAQDIAHPAFNNLFLIFNYENNILEIKRKKRGKNEKEIYLESLYTTDAETIVDNEFEIEKERLKQRGDLSLPIAVEKSLPFSNKLGLQQEPEVALRKTIKIPAGKKVSITQIISVNEDKIQAIENLSKYENLENIKKAFEISKANIEAECRYLEVKSKEIELYQKVLGYMLFDNPIRSRQIKKINISNYSQSELWKYGISGDLKIVLVKIRDINDTDVIEQVLKMYDFFRSKNIKIDLVFLDEEYHSYENYVLEEINSKIEDKHLSYMINQNAGIFILSKNEMPKKDIDLLNFISCFTIDTHKGDLSHIINDLEEEYLASIQNIPDEYIYENSEEEKYKSEYNVLKSTDNKYFNEYGAFSPDGKEYLIKVNKNNRLPTVWSHIIANEKFGSLITENMGGYTWYKNSRLNRISSWQNYAFIDIPSEIIYLEDLKTNKKWSLGLNPMPDENDYNIIYGFGYAKYIHESQGILQELETFVPKDDSIKINILKLTNNTIERKKLKIVYYIKPALGEDEVSSNGYIKISYDDNSNIVLAENLYEPNFKSKIYVTSSEKIKSFTGDKKFFLGKGGLSNPDGLRKVRLNNSSGFGKQNCIAIHIEVELESMSSKEILLNLGASESLIDAKNIAYKYSKISNCRQENENIRKMWKEKLERLQVYTPIESINIILNGWVLYQTITSRLFGRTGFYQSGGAYGFRDQLQDTLCLKYINPQMMKNQIIKHSKHQFIEGDVEHWWHEETSRGIRTRFSDDLLWMVYVLEEYIDCTGDSSILEEETSYLQGNVLQDNEAERYDIYPESNVKETMYYHSIRAIEKSLNFGENGLPKIGTGDWNDGFSEVGNKGKGESVWLGFFLYHIIQRFLPYIRQKGETQRYEKYTKILSDLQISLNNNGWDGRWFRRAYMDDGKILGSIENEECRIDSIAQSWAIISGAGNQDKQIIAMESLENHLVDRENGIIKLLDPPFNEGDLNPGYIKAYLPGVRENGGQYTHSAIWAIIAESILKNGDKTFEFYKMINPIEHSRNKAAANQYKVEPYVIPADVYGAGNLAGRGGWTWYTGSSSWFYKAGIEYILGLKIEKGILSLNPCIPRDWKEYTIKYKYGRTIYNIQVKNPNKKNYGINSFTINGKETKEKCIKLQDDGRIYEIDVEM
;
A
#
# COMPACT_ATOMS: atom_id res chain seq x y z
N ASP A 1 25.38 22.81 -9.60
CA ASP A 1 25.88 22.05 -8.43
C ASP A 1 26.10 22.90 -7.18
N GLN A 2 25.64 24.17 -7.15
CA GLN A 2 25.62 25.00 -5.94
C GLN A 2 24.29 25.72 -5.78
N VAL A 3 23.83 25.87 -4.54
CA VAL A 3 22.66 26.67 -4.17
C VAL A 3 23.00 27.49 -2.93
N CYS A 4 22.51 28.74 -2.89
CA CYS A 4 22.69 29.63 -1.75
C CYS A 4 21.34 30.21 -1.30
N PHE A 5 21.07 30.11 -0.01
CA PHE A 5 19.92 30.74 0.64
C PHE A 5 20.43 31.76 1.66
N GLU A 6 19.83 32.95 1.67
CA GLU A 6 20.15 34.00 2.64
C GLU A 6 18.89 34.37 3.42
N GLY A 7 19.04 34.49 4.74
CA GLY A 7 17.97 34.86 5.66
C GLY A 7 18.43 35.88 6.68
N LYS A 8 17.49 36.62 7.23
CA LYS A 8 17.72 37.49 8.38
C LYS A 8 16.51 37.43 9.30
N LEU A 9 16.75 37.13 10.57
CA LEU A 9 15.75 37.17 11.64
C LEU A 9 16.34 38.02 12.77
N ASP A 10 15.67 39.11 13.12
CA ASP A 10 16.17 40.12 14.06
C ASP A 10 17.60 40.58 13.73
N PHE A 11 18.56 40.31 14.62
CA PHE A 11 19.98 40.63 14.46
C PHE A 11 20.82 39.43 13.96
N ILE A 12 20.20 38.27 13.72
CA ILE A 12 20.88 37.08 13.19
C ILE A 12 20.73 37.06 11.67
N LYS A 13 21.87 37.10 10.97
CA LYS A 13 21.93 36.87 9.52
C LYS A 13 22.43 35.46 9.25
N THR A 14 21.73 34.72 8.40
CA THR A 14 22.08 33.37 8.01
C THR A 14 22.36 33.27 6.52
N LYS A 15 23.33 32.44 6.15
CA LYS A 15 23.65 32.12 4.76
C LYS A 15 23.95 30.63 4.63
N LEU A 16 23.01 29.89 4.07
CA LEU A 16 23.16 28.46 3.80
C LEU A 16 23.69 28.28 2.38
N LYS A 17 24.86 27.65 2.24
CA LYS A 17 25.44 27.25 0.96
C LYS A 17 25.44 25.74 0.86
N ILE A 18 25.00 25.21 -0.28
CA ILE A 18 24.99 23.78 -0.56
C ILE A 18 25.82 23.54 -1.82
N THR A 19 26.70 22.54 -1.80
CA THR A 19 27.43 22.08 -2.98
C THR A 19 27.49 20.55 -3.02
N LEU A 20 27.58 20.01 -4.23
CA LEU A 20 28.08 18.65 -4.45
C LEU A 20 29.57 18.72 -4.75
N ASP A 21 30.34 17.77 -4.22
CA ASP A 21 31.73 17.59 -4.63
C ASP A 21 31.79 17.01 -6.07
N PRO A 22 32.67 17.51 -6.95
CA PRO A 22 32.70 17.07 -8.34
C PRO A 22 33.44 15.74 -8.57
N GLU A 23 34.26 15.29 -7.61
CA GLU A 23 35.06 14.07 -7.74
C GLU A 23 34.51 12.93 -6.88
N GLU A 24 33.78 13.27 -5.81
CA GLU A 24 33.31 12.32 -4.79
C GLU A 24 31.80 12.43 -4.55
N PRO A 25 31.13 11.34 -4.16
CA PRO A 25 29.70 11.33 -3.86
C PRO A 25 29.40 11.98 -2.49
N VAL A 26 29.72 13.28 -2.37
CA VAL A 26 29.61 14.07 -1.14
C VAL A 26 28.74 15.31 -1.36
N GLU A 27 27.78 15.52 -0.48
CA GLU A 27 27.01 16.76 -0.35
C GLU A 27 27.47 17.55 0.88
N ILE A 28 27.74 18.83 0.71
CA ILE A 28 28.17 19.73 1.78
C ILE A 28 27.14 20.85 1.95
N ARG A 29 26.55 20.96 3.13
CA ARG A 29 25.62 22.03 3.54
C ARG A 29 26.27 22.88 4.62
N CYS A 30 26.74 24.07 4.26
CA CYS A 30 27.40 25.00 5.17
C CYS A 30 26.47 26.18 5.50
N LEU A 31 26.00 26.25 6.75
CA LEU A 31 25.24 27.35 7.31
C LEU A 31 26.21 28.32 8.00
N GLU A 32 26.36 29.51 7.42
CA GLU A 32 27.03 30.62 8.08
C GLU A 32 26.02 31.43 8.91
N VAL A 33 26.34 31.69 10.17
CA VAL A 33 25.50 32.47 11.08
C VAL A 33 26.29 33.67 11.60
N GLU A 34 25.76 34.87 11.40
CA GLU A 34 26.37 36.14 11.81
C GLU A 34 25.46 36.85 12.82
N ASN A 35 25.98 37.11 14.02
CA ASN A 35 25.29 37.90 15.04
C ASN A 35 25.63 39.38 14.87
N GLN A 36 24.70 40.14 14.32
CA GLN A 36 24.82 41.60 14.13
C GLN A 36 24.34 42.39 15.36
N GLY A 37 24.01 41.69 16.45
CA GLY A 37 23.57 42.27 17.72
C GLY A 37 24.74 42.73 18.58
N ASN A 38 24.40 43.22 19.77
CA ASN A 38 25.35 43.73 20.76
C ASN A 38 25.52 42.81 21.99
N ARG A 39 24.91 41.62 21.96
CA ARG A 39 24.99 40.59 23.01
C ARG A 39 25.39 39.25 22.42
N GLU A 40 25.95 38.39 23.26
CA GLU A 40 26.13 36.98 22.92
C GLU A 40 24.78 36.28 22.85
N GLU A 41 24.64 35.37 21.91
CA GLU A 41 23.40 34.64 21.64
C GLU A 41 23.69 33.14 21.64
N GLU A 42 22.77 32.38 22.23
CA GLU A 42 22.78 30.91 22.22
C GLU A 42 21.75 30.43 21.21
N LEU A 43 22.18 29.64 20.23
CA LEU A 43 21.31 29.18 19.14
C LEU A 43 21.33 27.65 19.05
N GLU A 44 20.15 27.06 19.01
CA GLU A 44 19.97 25.66 18.62
C GLU A 44 19.80 25.58 17.10
N VAL A 45 20.71 24.86 16.45
CA VAL A 45 20.65 24.65 15.00
C VAL A 45 20.43 23.18 14.74
N THR A 46 19.32 22.88 14.07
CA THR A 46 18.90 21.52 13.73
C THR A 46 18.88 21.36 12.21
N THR A 47 19.49 20.28 11.71
CA THR A 47 19.31 19.82 10.32
C THR A 47 18.47 18.54 10.30
N ILE A 48 17.60 18.40 9.30
CA ILE A 48 16.67 17.28 9.18
C ILE A 48 16.65 16.77 7.74
N PHE A 49 16.68 15.45 7.55
CA PHE A 49 16.48 14.81 6.25
C PHE A 49 15.88 13.40 6.38
N GLU A 50 15.18 12.94 5.34
CA GLU A 50 14.61 11.60 5.27
C GLU A 50 15.50 10.70 4.38
N PRO A 51 16.10 9.63 4.92
CA PRO A 51 16.93 8.71 4.13
C PRO A 51 16.07 7.70 3.35
N ILE A 52 16.42 7.49 2.08
CA ILE A 52 15.71 6.55 1.19
C ILE A 52 16.67 5.42 0.72
N LEU A 53 17.84 5.82 0.19
CA LEU A 53 18.88 4.91 -0.35
C LEU A 53 18.38 3.92 -1.40
N SER A 54 17.33 4.26 -2.14
CA SER A 54 16.77 3.43 -3.21
C SER A 54 16.52 4.25 -4.47
N THR A 55 16.13 3.57 -5.55
CA THR A 55 15.64 4.28 -6.75
C THR A 55 14.32 4.98 -6.47
N LYS A 56 14.04 6.06 -7.21
CA LYS A 56 12.76 6.79 -7.16
C LYS A 56 11.55 5.89 -7.46
N ALA A 57 11.70 4.95 -8.40
CA ALA A 57 10.61 4.05 -8.79
C ALA A 57 10.25 3.08 -7.64
N GLN A 58 11.25 2.52 -6.96
CA GLN A 58 11.03 1.64 -5.79
C GLN A 58 10.35 2.39 -4.64
N ASP A 59 10.78 3.62 -4.38
CA ASP A 59 10.20 4.44 -3.32
C ASP A 59 8.74 4.80 -3.62
N ILE A 60 8.44 5.32 -4.82
CA ILE A 60 7.05 5.66 -5.22
C ILE A 60 6.13 4.43 -5.19
N ALA A 61 6.64 3.26 -5.59
CA ALA A 61 5.84 2.04 -5.63
C ALA A 61 5.37 1.61 -4.24
N HIS A 62 6.24 1.73 -3.20
CA HIS A 62 5.90 1.26 -1.85
C HIS A 62 6.78 1.87 -0.72
N PRO A 63 6.57 3.14 -0.32
CA PRO A 63 7.43 3.83 0.66
C PRO A 63 7.59 3.07 2.00
N ALA A 64 6.47 2.63 2.59
CA ALA A 64 6.51 1.92 3.88
C ALA A 64 7.30 0.60 3.85
N PHE A 65 7.35 -0.08 2.70
CA PHE A 65 8.14 -1.30 2.52
C PHE A 65 9.61 -0.95 2.30
N ASN A 66 9.86 0.11 1.54
CA ASN A 66 11.19 0.59 1.22
C ASN A 66 12.00 0.96 2.48
N ASN A 67 11.33 1.46 3.52
CA ASN A 67 11.94 1.83 4.80
C ASN A 67 12.35 0.63 5.67
N LEU A 68 11.80 -0.57 5.44
CA LEU A 68 12.09 -1.77 6.26
C LEU A 68 13.49 -2.34 6.06
N PHE A 69 14.32 -1.71 5.24
CA PHE A 69 15.66 -2.17 4.88
C PHE A 69 16.77 -1.26 5.40
N LEU A 70 16.43 -0.23 6.18
CA LEU A 70 17.38 0.75 6.71
C LEU A 70 17.80 0.39 8.15
N ILE A 71 19.10 0.41 8.40
CA ILE A 71 19.70 0.27 9.73
C ILE A 71 20.48 1.55 10.04
N PHE A 72 20.43 1.95 11.30
CA PHE A 72 21.08 3.15 11.81
C PHE A 72 22.17 2.77 12.81
N ASN A 73 23.33 3.40 12.71
CA ASN A 73 24.39 3.35 13.71
C ASN A 73 24.91 4.77 14.00
N TYR A 74 25.51 4.98 15.16
CA TYR A 74 26.10 6.27 15.53
C TYR A 74 27.39 6.05 16.31
N GLU A 75 28.52 6.38 15.70
CA GLU A 75 29.85 6.21 16.28
C GLU A 75 30.74 7.39 15.87
N ASN A 76 31.64 7.83 16.76
CA ASN A 76 32.60 8.91 16.48
C ASN A 76 31.98 10.19 15.90
N ASN A 77 30.77 10.57 16.35
CA ASN A 77 29.98 11.70 15.84
C ASN A 77 29.50 11.59 14.38
N ILE A 78 29.55 10.38 13.81
CA ILE A 78 29.04 10.07 12.48
C ILE A 78 27.77 9.25 12.64
N LEU A 79 26.70 9.69 11.97
CA LEU A 79 25.48 8.89 11.81
C LEU A 79 25.58 8.07 10.54
N GLU A 80 25.62 6.76 10.69
CA GLU A 80 25.65 5.77 9.62
C GLU A 80 24.24 5.27 9.32
N ILE A 81 23.90 5.20 8.05
CA ILE A 81 22.67 4.60 7.53
C ILE A 81 23.06 3.57 6.49
N LYS A 82 22.76 2.31 6.79
CA LYS A 82 22.97 1.18 5.88
C LYS A 82 21.65 0.73 5.30
N ARG A 83 21.59 0.59 3.97
CA ARG A 83 20.53 -0.18 3.32
C ARG A 83 20.96 -1.63 3.10
N LYS A 84 20.23 -2.59 3.69
CA LYS A 84 20.46 -4.02 3.45
C LYS A 84 20.13 -4.38 1.99
N LYS A 85 21.01 -5.12 1.34
CA LYS A 85 20.76 -5.72 0.01
C LYS A 85 19.67 -6.80 0.11
N ARG A 86 18.78 -6.88 -0.88
CA ARG A 86 17.71 -7.91 -0.93
C ARG A 86 18.12 -9.14 -1.73
N GLY A 87 19.00 -8.98 -2.71
CA GLY A 87 19.43 -10.06 -3.59
C GLY A 87 20.94 -10.01 -3.87
N LYS A 88 21.47 -11.06 -4.51
CA LYS A 88 22.91 -11.18 -4.81
C LYS A 88 23.44 -10.12 -5.77
N ASN A 89 22.59 -9.60 -6.65
CA ASN A 89 22.96 -8.59 -7.65
C ASN A 89 22.78 -7.15 -7.13
N GLU A 90 22.25 -6.97 -5.91
CA GLU A 90 22.14 -5.68 -5.27
C GLU A 90 23.37 -5.42 -4.41
N LYS A 91 23.87 -4.18 -4.46
CA LYS A 91 24.95 -3.73 -3.59
C LYS A 91 24.35 -3.07 -2.35
N GLU A 92 25.07 -3.19 -1.24
CA GLU A 92 24.75 -2.41 -0.06
C GLU A 92 25.06 -0.94 -0.34
N ILE A 93 24.30 -0.04 0.28
CA ILE A 93 24.52 1.40 0.17
C ILE A 93 24.65 1.94 1.58
N TYR A 94 25.72 2.70 1.79
CA TYR A 94 26.07 3.36 3.04
C TYR A 94 25.91 4.86 2.85
N LEU A 95 25.21 5.51 3.77
CA LEU A 95 25.18 6.97 3.90
C LEU A 95 25.75 7.32 5.26
N GLU A 96 26.79 8.15 5.24
CA GLU A 96 27.46 8.64 6.43
C GLU A 96 27.20 10.15 6.55
N SER A 97 26.73 10.61 7.71
CA SER A 97 26.48 12.03 7.96
C SER A 97 27.28 12.54 9.16
N LEU A 98 28.08 13.58 8.93
CA LEU A 98 28.83 14.31 9.94
C LEU A 98 28.25 15.72 10.11
N TYR A 99 28.04 16.14 11.36
CA TYR A 99 27.56 17.49 11.70
C TYR A 99 28.58 18.20 12.59
N THR A 100 29.24 19.22 12.04
CA THR A 100 30.40 19.88 12.67
C THR A 100 30.26 21.41 12.68
N THR A 101 30.99 22.09 13.56
CA THR A 101 30.97 23.56 13.70
C THR A 101 32.30 24.10 14.23
N ASP A 102 32.62 25.35 13.90
CA ASP A 102 33.74 26.11 14.48
C ASP A 102 33.32 27.03 15.63
N ALA A 103 32.03 27.03 16.00
CA ALA A 103 31.53 27.74 17.17
C ALA A 103 31.81 26.99 18.48
N GLU A 104 31.83 27.72 19.59
CA GLU A 104 31.81 27.11 20.92
C GLU A 104 30.46 26.41 21.12
N THR A 105 30.49 25.11 21.42
CA THR A 105 29.30 24.28 21.67
C THR A 105 29.01 24.17 23.16
N ILE A 106 27.74 24.29 23.54
CA ILE A 106 27.28 24.23 24.93
C ILE A 106 27.06 22.77 25.39
N VAL A 107 26.58 21.94 24.48
CA VAL A 107 26.21 20.53 24.70
C VAL A 107 26.78 19.68 23.57
N ASP A 108 27.00 18.39 23.84
CA ASP A 108 27.36 17.39 22.83
C ASP A 108 26.29 17.27 21.73
N ASN A 109 26.64 16.58 20.64
CA ASN A 109 25.74 16.35 19.51
C ASN A 109 24.47 15.59 19.93
N GLU A 110 23.32 16.16 19.55
CA GLU A 110 22.02 15.52 19.69
C GLU A 110 21.57 14.92 18.36
N PHE A 111 21.03 13.70 18.40
CA PHE A 111 20.43 13.05 17.23
C PHE A 111 19.09 12.37 17.55
N GLU A 112 18.25 12.33 16.53
CA GLU A 112 16.99 11.58 16.52
C GLU A 112 16.82 10.90 15.16
N ILE A 113 16.28 9.69 15.15
CA ILE A 113 16.03 8.88 13.94
C ILE A 113 14.55 8.50 13.80
N GLU A 114 13.73 8.76 14.82
CA GLU A 114 12.31 8.41 14.88
C GLU A 114 11.43 9.63 14.60
N LYS A 115 10.69 9.60 13.48
CA LYS A 115 9.76 10.67 13.07
C LYS A 115 8.71 11.00 14.15
N GLU A 116 8.23 9.98 14.87
CA GLU A 116 7.25 10.15 15.95
C GLU A 116 7.76 10.97 17.15
N ARG A 117 9.08 11.01 17.38
CA ARG A 117 9.67 11.83 18.45
C ARG A 117 9.92 13.27 18.01
N LEU A 118 10.10 13.48 16.70
CA LEU A 118 10.37 14.79 16.12
C LEU A 118 9.09 15.61 15.90
N LYS A 119 8.06 14.96 15.37
CA LYS A 119 6.85 15.61 14.86
C LYS A 119 5.62 15.16 15.61
N GLN A 120 4.59 16.01 15.59
CA GLN A 120 3.25 15.57 15.95
C GLN A 120 2.63 14.84 14.75
N ARG A 121 1.97 13.70 15.00
CA ARG A 121 1.31 12.93 13.93
C ARG A 121 0.33 13.79 13.15
N GLY A 122 0.31 13.67 11.82
CA GLY A 122 -0.57 14.44 10.94
C GLY A 122 -0.24 15.93 10.82
N ASP A 123 0.83 16.41 11.47
CA ASP A 123 1.30 17.78 11.30
C ASP A 123 2.24 17.88 10.09
N LEU A 124 1.95 18.84 9.22
CA LEU A 124 2.72 19.18 8.02
C LEU A 124 3.67 20.37 8.26
N SER A 125 3.73 20.89 9.49
CA SER A 125 4.49 22.07 9.88
C SER A 125 5.90 21.75 10.40
N LEU A 126 6.52 22.71 11.09
CA LEU A 126 7.83 22.52 11.71
C LEU A 126 7.76 21.44 12.80
N PRO A 127 8.80 20.59 12.96
CA PRO A 127 8.81 19.57 14.01
C PRO A 127 8.65 20.18 15.40
N ILE A 128 7.73 19.64 16.19
CA ILE A 128 7.42 20.13 17.54
C ILE A 128 8.62 20.04 18.47
N ALA A 129 9.52 19.07 18.26
CA ALA A 129 10.76 18.96 19.02
C ALA A 129 11.73 20.11 18.76
N VAL A 130 11.65 20.74 17.58
CA VAL A 130 12.42 21.94 17.24
C VAL A 130 11.70 23.18 17.74
N GLU A 131 10.40 23.31 17.48
CA GLU A 131 9.61 24.48 17.89
C GLU A 131 9.62 24.69 19.42
N LYS A 132 9.54 23.60 20.18
CA LYS A 132 9.49 23.64 21.66
C LYS A 132 10.84 23.38 22.32
N SER A 133 11.93 23.28 21.56
CA SER A 133 13.28 22.98 22.09
C SER A 133 13.27 21.74 23.00
N LEU A 134 12.64 20.65 22.54
CA LEU A 134 12.61 19.38 23.26
C LEU A 134 13.93 18.62 22.99
N PRO A 135 14.56 18.00 24.00
CA PRO A 135 15.82 17.26 23.80
C PRO A 135 15.61 16.03 22.91
N PHE A 136 16.57 15.74 22.03
CA PHE A 136 16.56 14.51 21.24
C PHE A 136 16.93 13.28 22.09
N SER A 137 16.48 12.10 21.66
CA SER A 137 16.61 10.90 22.47
C SER A 137 18.04 10.33 22.52
N ASN A 138 18.87 10.59 21.50
CA ASN A 138 20.20 10.00 21.33
C ASN A 138 20.19 8.47 21.39
N LYS A 139 19.09 7.85 20.94
CA LYS A 139 18.91 6.39 20.94
C LYS A 139 18.86 5.84 19.53
N LEU A 140 19.57 4.74 19.33
CA LEU A 140 19.42 3.88 18.16
C LEU A 140 18.27 2.89 18.38
N GLY A 141 17.68 2.40 17.29
CA GLY A 141 16.59 1.44 17.30
C GLY A 141 16.15 1.06 15.90
N LEU A 142 15.31 0.04 15.79
CA LEU A 142 14.66 -0.37 14.54
C LEU A 142 13.59 0.67 14.18
N GLN A 143 13.58 1.14 12.92
CA GLN A 143 12.69 2.20 12.45
C GLN A 143 11.85 1.77 11.24
N GLN A 144 10.59 2.22 11.20
CA GLN A 144 9.67 2.00 10.05
C GLN A 144 9.38 3.29 9.27
N GLU A 145 9.42 4.42 9.96
CA GLU A 145 9.25 5.74 9.38
C GLU A 145 10.41 6.61 9.83
N PRO A 146 11.63 6.35 9.31
CA PRO A 146 12.82 7.06 9.75
C PRO A 146 12.78 8.52 9.32
N GLU A 147 13.30 9.39 10.18
CA GLU A 147 13.64 10.77 9.87
C GLU A 147 14.86 11.14 10.71
N VAL A 148 15.94 11.58 10.05
CA VAL A 148 17.16 11.96 10.76
C VAL A 148 17.10 13.42 11.12
N ALA A 149 17.31 13.73 12.40
CA ALA A 149 17.62 15.05 12.88
C ALA A 149 18.95 15.06 13.62
N LEU A 150 19.78 16.07 13.36
CA LEU A 150 21.02 16.35 14.07
C LEU A 150 20.96 17.78 14.60
N ARG A 151 21.26 17.97 15.90
CA ARG A 151 21.22 19.28 16.57
C ARG A 151 22.53 19.59 17.27
N LYS A 152 22.91 20.87 17.19
CA LYS A 152 23.97 21.48 17.99
C LYS A 152 23.48 22.78 18.61
N THR A 153 23.87 23.02 19.85
CA THR A 153 23.67 24.30 20.53
C THR A 153 24.99 25.06 20.56
N ILE A 154 25.01 26.21 19.89
CA ILE A 154 26.21 27.03 19.68
C ILE A 154 26.10 28.40 20.36
N LYS A 155 27.23 28.94 20.78
CA LYS A 155 27.37 30.33 21.22
C LYS A 155 27.92 31.20 20.11
N ILE A 156 27.29 32.34 19.88
CA ILE A 156 27.79 33.37 18.95
C ILE A 156 27.96 34.69 19.68
N PRO A 157 29.21 35.14 19.90
CA PRO A 157 29.47 36.46 20.47
C PRO A 157 28.97 37.60 19.57
N ALA A 158 28.71 38.76 20.16
CA ALA A 158 28.28 39.96 19.44
C ALA A 158 29.26 40.33 18.31
N GLY A 159 28.73 40.62 17.12
CA GLY A 159 29.51 40.99 15.93
C GLY A 159 30.34 39.86 15.32
N LYS A 160 30.19 38.61 15.78
CA LYS A 160 30.91 37.45 15.25
C LYS A 160 30.09 36.66 14.24
N LYS A 161 30.83 35.93 13.42
CA LYS A 161 30.32 34.99 12.43
C LYS A 161 30.91 33.62 12.72
N VAL A 162 30.06 32.59 12.69
CA VAL A 162 30.45 31.19 12.82
C VAL A 162 29.83 30.37 11.70
N SER A 163 30.25 29.12 11.57
CA SER A 163 29.76 28.18 10.57
C SER A 163 29.38 26.85 11.21
N ILE A 164 28.30 26.27 10.71
CA ILE A 164 27.89 24.90 11.00
C ILE A 164 27.75 24.18 9.68
N THR A 165 28.36 23.01 9.56
CA THR A 165 28.38 22.25 8.32
C THR A 165 27.86 20.84 8.53
N GLN A 166 26.87 20.45 7.72
CA GLN A 166 26.50 19.06 7.54
C GLN A 166 27.19 18.52 6.28
N ILE A 167 27.88 17.40 6.43
CA ILE A 167 28.52 16.68 5.33
C ILE A 167 27.81 15.33 5.23
N ILE A 168 27.41 14.95 4.03
CA ILE A 168 26.77 13.67 3.73
C ILE A 168 27.58 12.99 2.64
N SER A 169 27.99 11.75 2.88
CA SER A 169 28.73 10.91 1.94
C SER A 169 27.93 9.65 1.67
N VAL A 170 27.81 9.24 0.40
CA VAL A 170 27.11 8.01 0.01
C VAL A 170 28.01 7.11 -0.81
N ASN A 171 28.15 5.83 -0.45
CA ASN A 171 28.99 4.90 -1.20
C ASN A 171 28.47 3.44 -1.09
N GLU A 172 28.94 2.59 -1.99
CA GLU A 172 28.72 1.14 -1.93
C GLU A 172 29.71 0.46 -0.96
N ASP A 173 30.81 1.14 -0.63
CA ASP A 173 31.81 0.72 0.36
C ASP A 173 31.77 1.63 1.60
N LYS A 174 31.56 1.03 2.78
CA LYS A 174 31.49 1.74 4.06
C LYS A 174 32.77 2.54 4.37
N ILE A 175 33.93 1.95 4.15
CA ILE A 175 35.22 2.58 4.49
C ILE A 175 35.41 3.82 3.61
N GLN A 176 35.12 3.70 2.31
CA GLN A 176 35.20 4.84 1.40
C GLN A 176 34.22 5.96 1.78
N ALA A 177 33.00 5.62 2.21
CA ALA A 177 32.01 6.61 2.65
C ALA A 177 32.53 7.43 3.84
N ILE A 178 33.15 6.78 4.83
CA ILE A 178 33.75 7.41 6.02
C ILE A 178 35.00 8.22 5.64
N GLU A 179 35.89 7.67 4.82
CA GLU A 179 37.10 8.36 4.36
C GLU A 179 36.78 9.68 3.65
N ASN A 180 35.72 9.70 2.84
CA ASN A 180 35.24 10.92 2.20
C ASN A 180 34.82 11.99 3.21
N LEU A 181 34.16 11.62 4.33
CA LEU A 181 33.81 12.59 5.38
C LEU A 181 35.05 13.20 6.04
N SER A 182 36.05 12.37 6.35
CA SER A 182 37.26 12.80 7.07
C SER A 182 38.02 13.93 6.36
N LYS A 183 37.96 13.98 5.03
CA LYS A 183 38.56 15.05 4.22
C LYS A 183 37.94 16.41 4.52
N TYR A 184 36.66 16.47 4.89
CA TYR A 184 35.89 17.69 5.09
C TYR A 184 35.74 18.08 6.56
N GLU A 185 36.39 17.40 7.50
CA GLU A 185 36.51 17.86 8.89
C GLU A 185 37.22 19.22 9.00
N ASN A 186 38.11 19.52 8.04
CA ASN A 186 38.81 20.79 7.95
C ASN A 186 38.01 21.83 7.14
N LEU A 187 37.75 23.00 7.73
CA LEU A 187 37.09 24.14 7.09
C LEU A 187 37.77 24.62 5.80
N GLU A 188 39.09 24.50 5.68
CA GLU A 188 39.80 24.86 4.45
C GLU A 188 39.41 23.95 3.29
N ASN A 189 39.24 22.66 3.54
CA ASN A 189 38.80 21.71 2.52
C ASN A 189 37.34 21.92 2.13
N ILE A 190 36.47 22.31 3.08
CA ILE A 190 35.10 22.74 2.77
C ILE A 190 35.12 23.93 1.81
N LYS A 191 35.89 25.00 2.11
CA LYS A 191 36.01 26.16 1.22
C LYS A 191 36.55 25.77 -0.15
N LYS A 192 37.59 24.93 -0.17
CA LYS A 192 38.19 24.41 -1.39
C LYS A 192 37.20 23.62 -2.24
N ALA A 193 36.31 22.83 -1.64
CA ALA A 193 35.26 22.10 -2.37
C ALA A 193 34.31 23.05 -3.12
N PHE A 194 33.89 24.14 -2.48
CA PHE A 194 33.09 25.18 -3.16
C PHE A 194 33.86 25.86 -4.29
N GLU A 195 35.17 26.10 -4.14
CA GLU A 195 36.01 26.70 -5.19
C GLU A 195 36.27 25.75 -6.36
N ILE A 196 36.56 24.48 -6.09
CA ILE A 196 36.77 23.43 -7.10
C ILE A 196 35.47 23.20 -7.87
N SER A 197 34.35 23.02 -7.17
CA SER A 197 33.03 22.87 -7.79
C SER A 197 32.73 24.05 -8.73
N LYS A 198 33.00 25.28 -8.29
CA LYS A 198 32.87 26.47 -9.15
C LYS A 198 33.81 26.42 -10.37
N ALA A 199 35.10 26.11 -10.16
CA ALA A 199 36.08 26.04 -11.24
C ALA A 199 35.76 24.95 -12.27
N ASN A 200 35.26 23.79 -11.81
CA ASN A 200 34.81 22.69 -12.67
C ASN A 200 33.59 23.08 -13.48
N ILE A 201 32.59 23.74 -12.89
CA ILE A 201 31.45 24.29 -13.63
C ILE A 201 31.93 25.30 -14.68
N GLU A 202 32.86 26.20 -14.35
CA GLU A 202 33.43 27.17 -15.30
C GLU A 202 34.24 26.52 -16.42
N ALA A 203 34.90 25.39 -16.16
CA ALA A 203 35.61 24.61 -17.18
C ALA A 203 34.64 23.85 -18.08
N GLU A 204 33.62 23.21 -17.50
CA GLU A 204 32.55 22.50 -18.20
C GLU A 204 31.77 23.46 -19.11
N CYS A 205 31.38 24.64 -18.62
CA CYS A 205 30.69 25.64 -19.44
C CYS A 205 31.56 26.12 -20.62
N ARG A 206 32.88 26.20 -20.43
CA ARG A 206 33.83 26.50 -21.51
C ARG A 206 33.92 25.36 -22.53
N TYR A 207 33.94 24.11 -22.08
CA TYR A 207 33.97 22.92 -22.95
C TYR A 207 32.69 22.80 -23.78
N LEU A 208 31.53 23.02 -23.18
CA LEU A 208 30.23 22.99 -23.85
C LEU A 208 29.95 24.25 -24.69
N GLU A 209 30.85 25.25 -24.65
CA GLU A 209 30.68 26.55 -25.29
C GLU A 209 29.37 27.28 -24.91
N VAL A 210 28.99 27.19 -23.63
CA VAL A 210 27.75 27.77 -23.09
C VAL A 210 28.06 29.04 -22.29
N LYS A 211 27.38 30.13 -22.63
CA LYS A 211 27.48 31.44 -21.98
C LYS A 211 26.50 31.56 -20.81
N SER A 212 26.75 32.47 -19.88
CA SER A 212 25.91 32.65 -18.68
C SER A 212 24.42 32.89 -18.97
N LYS A 213 24.09 33.63 -20.02
CA LYS A 213 22.69 33.86 -20.45
C LYS A 213 22.01 32.58 -20.96
N GLU A 214 22.78 31.70 -21.60
CA GLU A 214 22.27 30.40 -22.07
C GLU A 214 22.05 29.46 -20.88
N ILE A 215 22.94 29.46 -19.87
CA ILE A 215 22.74 28.69 -18.63
C ILE A 215 21.44 29.09 -17.93
N GLU A 216 21.17 30.38 -17.80
CA GLU A 216 19.92 30.88 -17.21
C GLU A 216 18.69 30.37 -17.97
N LEU A 217 18.73 30.43 -19.31
CA LEU A 217 17.68 29.89 -20.17
C LEU A 217 17.53 28.37 -20.00
N TYR A 218 18.62 27.62 -19.98
CA TYR A 218 18.63 26.17 -19.83
C TYR A 218 18.11 25.74 -18.46
N GLN A 219 18.49 26.45 -17.38
CA GLN A 219 17.95 26.22 -16.04
C GLN A 219 16.46 26.52 -15.96
N LYS A 220 15.99 27.57 -16.63
CA LYS A 220 14.56 27.89 -16.75
C LYS A 220 13.79 26.77 -17.46
N VAL A 221 14.33 26.26 -18.57
CA VAL A 221 13.78 25.11 -19.30
C VAL A 221 13.74 23.86 -18.42
N LEU A 222 14.84 23.54 -17.71
CA LEU A 222 14.87 22.45 -16.73
C LEU A 222 13.80 22.61 -15.65
N GLY A 223 13.55 23.84 -15.19
CA GLY A 223 12.49 24.16 -14.26
C GLY A 223 11.12 23.65 -14.74
N TYR A 224 10.77 23.85 -16.01
CA TYR A 224 9.53 23.32 -16.58
C TYR A 224 9.56 21.81 -16.87
N MET A 225 10.73 21.19 -17.00
CA MET A 225 10.82 19.74 -17.22
C MET A 225 10.73 18.95 -15.92
N LEU A 226 11.34 19.47 -14.85
CA LEU A 226 11.44 18.81 -13.55
C LEU A 226 10.26 19.15 -12.63
N PHE A 227 9.69 20.34 -12.75
CA PHE A 227 8.56 20.82 -11.93
C PHE A 227 7.29 21.03 -12.75
N ASP A 228 6.27 21.69 -12.17
CA ASP A 228 5.01 21.96 -12.85
C ASP A 228 5.25 22.82 -14.11
N ASN A 229 4.78 22.32 -15.25
CA ASN A 229 4.95 22.95 -16.55
C ASN A 229 3.65 23.66 -16.96
N PRO A 230 3.52 24.97 -16.72
CA PRO A 230 2.32 25.70 -17.07
C PRO A 230 2.07 25.80 -18.59
N ILE A 231 3.14 25.77 -19.38
CA ILE A 231 3.14 26.04 -20.82
C ILE A 231 2.53 24.87 -21.60
N ARG A 232 2.77 23.64 -21.16
CA ARG A 232 2.28 22.40 -21.80
C ARG A 232 0.78 22.42 -22.08
N SER A 233 -0.01 22.99 -21.16
CA SER A 233 -1.47 23.13 -21.31
C SER A 233 -1.91 23.90 -22.57
N ARG A 234 -1.10 24.86 -23.04
CA ARG A 234 -1.36 25.63 -24.27
C ARG A 234 -1.04 24.82 -25.53
N GLN A 235 0.06 24.09 -25.51
CA GLN A 235 0.47 23.23 -26.62
C GLN A 235 -0.60 22.17 -26.91
N ILE A 236 -1.08 21.50 -25.86
CA ILE A 236 -2.07 20.42 -26.00
C ILE A 236 -3.43 20.95 -26.48
N LYS A 237 -3.77 22.23 -26.23
CA LYS A 237 -5.00 22.83 -26.79
C LYS A 237 -4.96 23.00 -28.32
N LYS A 238 -3.79 22.91 -28.95
CA LYS A 238 -3.60 23.11 -30.40
C LYS A 238 -3.71 21.80 -31.21
N ILE A 239 -3.85 20.63 -30.56
CA ILE A 239 -3.89 19.31 -31.20
C ILE A 239 -5.28 18.67 -31.20
N ASN A 240 -5.52 17.73 -32.12
CA ASN A 240 -6.73 16.92 -32.14
C ASN A 240 -6.65 15.84 -31.06
N ILE A 241 -7.36 16.06 -29.95
CA ILE A 241 -7.36 15.15 -28.80
C ILE A 241 -7.96 13.80 -29.19
N SER A 242 -7.16 12.75 -29.01
CA SER A 242 -7.57 11.34 -29.13
C SER A 242 -7.08 10.56 -27.90
N ASN A 243 -7.45 9.28 -27.80
CA ASN A 243 -6.81 8.37 -26.85
C ASN A 243 -5.48 7.89 -27.44
N TYR A 244 -4.43 8.03 -26.64
CA TYR A 244 -3.04 7.76 -26.99
C TYR A 244 -2.46 6.71 -26.05
N SER A 245 -1.43 5.99 -26.49
CA SER A 245 -0.67 5.10 -25.60
C SER A 245 0.82 5.24 -25.79
N GLN A 246 1.57 4.97 -24.72
CA GLN A 246 3.03 4.97 -24.77
C GLN A 246 3.59 4.00 -25.81
N SER A 247 3.01 2.82 -25.92
CA SER A 247 3.42 1.79 -26.88
C SER A 247 3.35 2.21 -28.35
N GLU A 248 2.55 3.23 -28.69
CA GLU A 248 2.49 3.76 -30.05
C GLU A 248 3.79 4.45 -30.48
N LEU A 249 4.69 4.79 -29.55
CA LEU A 249 6.00 5.40 -29.82
C LEU A 249 7.07 4.38 -30.20
N TRP A 250 6.93 3.13 -29.78
CA TRP A 250 7.99 2.13 -29.89
C TRP A 250 8.38 1.80 -31.34
N LYS A 251 7.44 1.98 -32.29
CA LYS A 251 7.72 1.86 -33.74
C LYS A 251 8.74 2.88 -34.27
N TYR A 252 9.00 3.95 -33.51
CA TYR A 252 10.02 4.96 -33.80
C TYR A 252 11.28 4.82 -32.95
N GLY A 253 11.40 3.73 -32.16
CA GLY A 253 12.51 3.54 -31.23
C GLY A 253 12.47 4.42 -29.97
N ILE A 254 11.41 5.23 -29.81
CA ILE A 254 11.23 6.12 -28.65
C ILE A 254 10.50 5.35 -27.55
N SER A 255 11.10 5.27 -26.36
CA SER A 255 10.53 4.54 -25.21
C SER A 255 9.25 5.20 -24.66
N GLY A 256 9.24 6.53 -24.59
CA GLY A 256 8.22 7.32 -23.89
C GLY A 256 8.41 7.43 -22.37
N ASP A 257 9.46 6.79 -21.81
CA ASP A 257 9.74 6.83 -20.36
C ASP A 257 10.41 8.14 -19.94
N LEU A 258 11.16 8.76 -20.85
CA LEU A 258 11.86 10.02 -20.62
C LEU A 258 11.03 11.21 -21.11
N LYS A 259 11.36 12.39 -20.57
CA LYS A 259 10.76 13.64 -21.05
C LYS A 259 11.22 13.89 -22.49
N ILE A 260 10.26 14.20 -23.36
CA ILE A 260 10.51 14.47 -24.78
C ILE A 260 10.53 15.99 -25.03
N VAL A 261 11.56 16.46 -25.71
CA VAL A 261 11.61 17.79 -26.34
C VAL A 261 11.41 17.61 -27.83
N LEU A 262 10.36 18.21 -28.38
CA LEU A 262 10.03 18.11 -29.81
C LEU A 262 10.49 19.39 -30.53
N VAL A 263 11.31 19.25 -31.57
CA VAL A 263 11.78 20.35 -32.41
C VAL A 263 11.17 20.20 -33.80
N LYS A 264 10.46 21.22 -34.28
CA LYS A 264 9.85 21.24 -35.62
C LYS A 264 10.59 22.21 -36.51
N ILE A 265 11.03 21.74 -37.67
CA ILE A 265 11.81 22.52 -38.64
C ILE A 265 11.12 22.39 -39.99
N ARG A 266 10.87 23.50 -40.70
CA ARG A 266 10.27 23.45 -42.04
C ARG A 266 11.14 24.07 -43.15
N ASP A 267 12.13 24.87 -42.79
CA ASP A 267 13.03 25.53 -43.74
C ASP A 267 14.49 25.42 -43.25
N ILE A 268 15.41 25.24 -44.19
CA ILE A 268 16.86 25.19 -43.92
C ILE A 268 17.37 26.48 -43.28
N ASN A 269 16.71 27.62 -43.51
CA ASN A 269 17.10 28.91 -42.92
C ASN A 269 16.83 28.99 -41.41
N ASP A 270 16.04 28.08 -40.82
CA ASP A 270 15.75 28.07 -39.38
C ASP A 270 16.68 27.12 -38.58
N THR A 271 17.72 26.60 -39.23
CA THR A 271 18.59 25.55 -38.68
C THR A 271 19.57 26.07 -37.61
N ASP A 272 19.74 27.39 -37.46
CA ASP A 272 20.52 28.00 -36.37
C ASP A 272 19.99 27.62 -34.98
N VAL A 273 18.68 27.35 -34.85
CA VAL A 273 18.06 26.90 -33.59
C VAL A 273 18.48 25.47 -33.23
N ILE A 274 18.84 24.63 -34.22
CA ILE A 274 19.32 23.26 -34.00
C ILE A 274 20.57 23.29 -33.12
N GLU A 275 21.52 24.19 -33.42
CA GLU A 275 22.73 24.30 -32.61
C GLU A 275 22.43 24.69 -31.16
N GLN A 276 21.51 25.64 -30.95
CA GLN A 276 21.12 26.08 -29.61
C GLN A 276 20.48 24.94 -28.80
N VAL A 277 19.65 24.11 -29.45
CA VAL A 277 18.98 22.97 -28.81
C VAL A 277 19.95 21.82 -28.55
N LEU A 278 20.88 21.55 -29.46
CA LEU A 278 21.93 20.54 -29.24
C LEU A 278 22.84 20.94 -28.07
N LYS A 279 23.21 22.23 -27.95
CA LYS A 279 23.95 22.76 -26.78
C LYS A 279 23.15 22.59 -25.48
N MET A 280 21.86 22.89 -25.49
CA MET A 280 20.98 22.67 -24.33
C MET A 280 20.91 21.18 -23.95
N TYR A 281 20.76 20.30 -24.94
CA TYR A 281 20.72 18.85 -24.74
C TYR A 281 22.02 18.33 -24.12
N ASP A 282 23.18 18.78 -24.63
CA ASP A 282 24.47 18.35 -24.09
C ASP A 282 24.72 18.91 -22.68
N PHE A 283 24.27 20.13 -22.38
CA PHE A 283 24.25 20.69 -21.03
C PHE A 283 23.36 19.88 -20.06
N PHE A 284 22.21 19.36 -20.50
CA PHE A 284 21.39 18.50 -19.65
C PHE A 284 22.09 17.16 -19.39
N ARG A 285 22.71 16.58 -20.41
CA ARG A 285 23.48 15.34 -20.29
C ARG A 285 24.66 15.47 -19.34
N SER A 286 25.40 16.58 -19.40
CA SER A 286 26.52 16.83 -18.49
C SER A 286 26.07 16.94 -17.03
N LYS A 287 24.80 17.30 -16.78
CA LYS A 287 24.13 17.29 -15.47
C LYS A 287 23.39 15.98 -15.15
N ASN A 288 23.59 14.93 -15.94
CA ASN A 288 22.93 13.62 -15.81
C ASN A 288 21.39 13.69 -15.87
N ILE A 289 20.85 14.70 -16.56
CA ILE A 289 19.42 14.86 -16.80
C ILE A 289 19.10 14.23 -18.16
N LYS A 290 18.49 13.05 -18.12
CA LYS A 290 18.17 12.24 -19.31
C LYS A 290 16.87 12.71 -19.96
N ILE A 291 16.93 13.04 -21.25
CA ILE A 291 15.79 13.46 -22.06
C ILE A 291 15.88 12.81 -23.44
N ASP A 292 14.75 12.63 -24.11
CA ASP A 292 14.72 12.26 -25.53
C ASP A 292 14.51 13.54 -26.37
N LEU A 293 15.43 13.81 -27.29
CA LEU A 293 15.35 14.95 -28.22
C LEU A 293 14.83 14.46 -29.56
N VAL A 294 13.67 14.95 -29.99
CA VAL A 294 13.01 14.52 -31.24
C VAL A 294 12.98 15.67 -32.22
N PHE A 295 13.70 15.54 -33.33
CA PHE A 295 13.58 16.42 -34.49
C PHE A 295 12.48 15.89 -35.42
N LEU A 296 11.51 16.74 -35.75
CA LEU A 296 10.47 16.49 -36.72
C LEU A 296 10.71 17.40 -37.94
N ASP A 297 11.18 16.78 -39.01
CA ASP A 297 11.30 17.41 -40.32
C ASP A 297 9.90 17.61 -40.93
N GLU A 298 9.50 18.87 -41.09
CA GLU A 298 8.25 19.29 -41.75
C GLU A 298 8.50 19.93 -43.13
N GLU A 299 9.66 19.71 -43.76
CA GLU A 299 10.00 20.22 -45.10
C GLU A 299 8.91 19.81 -46.12
N TYR A 300 8.45 20.79 -46.91
CA TYR A 300 7.38 20.59 -47.87
C TYR A 300 7.93 19.95 -49.15
N HIS A 301 7.69 18.64 -49.34
CA HIS A 301 7.97 17.86 -50.55
C HIS A 301 9.13 18.40 -51.43
N SER A 302 10.36 18.34 -50.91
CA SER A 302 11.56 18.45 -51.72
C SER A 302 12.11 17.04 -52.01
N TYR A 303 12.69 16.82 -53.19
CA TYR A 303 13.42 15.59 -53.49
C TYR A 303 14.80 15.56 -52.81
N GLU A 304 15.22 16.70 -52.24
CA GLU A 304 16.60 17.01 -51.90
C GLU A 304 16.87 16.93 -50.38
N ASN A 305 15.83 16.76 -49.52
CA ASN A 305 15.94 16.51 -48.07
C ASN A 305 16.91 17.45 -47.33
N TYR A 306 16.93 18.73 -47.70
CA TYR A 306 17.90 19.71 -47.21
C TYR A 306 17.86 19.90 -45.69
N VAL A 307 16.66 19.91 -45.10
CA VAL A 307 16.50 20.05 -43.64
C VAL A 307 17.08 18.83 -42.92
N LEU A 308 16.85 17.63 -43.45
CA LEU A 308 17.34 16.38 -42.88
C LEU A 308 18.88 16.30 -42.95
N GLU A 309 19.48 16.67 -44.08
CA GLU A 309 20.94 16.72 -44.23
C GLU A 309 21.57 17.70 -43.25
N GLU A 310 20.98 18.90 -43.09
CA GLU A 310 21.50 19.92 -42.16
C GLU A 310 21.36 19.48 -40.69
N ILE A 311 20.25 18.84 -40.30
CA ILE A 311 20.11 18.25 -38.94
C ILE A 311 21.26 17.27 -38.67
N ASN A 312 21.53 16.37 -39.61
CA ASN A 312 22.61 15.39 -39.46
C ASN A 312 23.98 16.07 -39.41
N SER A 313 24.23 17.06 -40.27
CA SER A 313 25.48 17.84 -40.28
C SER A 313 25.72 18.52 -38.93
N LYS A 314 24.70 19.17 -38.34
CA LYS A 314 24.84 19.83 -37.03
C LYS A 314 25.06 18.85 -35.88
N ILE A 315 24.45 17.66 -35.94
CA ILE A 315 24.69 16.58 -34.97
C ILE A 315 26.14 16.09 -35.07
N GLU A 316 26.67 15.92 -36.29
CA GLU A 316 28.06 15.54 -36.54
C GLU A 316 29.05 16.61 -36.07
N ASP A 317 28.76 17.89 -36.35
CA ASP A 317 29.57 19.04 -35.91
C ASP A 317 29.69 19.11 -34.38
N LYS A 318 28.66 18.67 -33.65
CA LYS A 318 28.67 18.57 -32.17
C LYS A 318 29.15 17.21 -31.67
N HIS A 319 29.61 16.32 -32.54
CA HIS A 319 30.06 14.97 -32.21
C HIS A 319 29.00 14.11 -31.48
N LEU A 320 27.71 14.32 -31.76
CA LEU A 320 26.59 13.65 -31.09
C LEU A 320 26.00 12.47 -31.87
N SER A 321 26.60 12.06 -33.00
CA SER A 321 26.05 11.00 -33.88
C SER A 321 25.85 9.65 -33.16
N TYR A 322 26.65 9.35 -32.13
CA TYR A 322 26.50 8.14 -31.33
C TYR A 322 25.23 8.11 -30.47
N MET A 323 24.56 9.25 -30.29
CA MET A 323 23.30 9.37 -29.55
C MET A 323 22.06 9.14 -30.42
N ILE A 324 22.23 9.00 -31.74
CA ILE A 324 21.10 8.77 -32.65
C ILE A 324 20.44 7.41 -32.32
N ASN A 325 19.12 7.43 -32.14
CA ASN A 325 18.29 6.26 -31.82
C ASN A 325 18.75 5.48 -30.56
N GLN A 326 19.41 6.17 -29.63
CA GLN A 326 19.77 5.61 -28.33
C GLN A 326 18.76 6.01 -27.24
N ASN A 327 18.77 5.31 -26.11
CA ASN A 327 18.04 5.74 -24.92
C ASN A 327 18.59 7.08 -24.42
N ALA A 328 17.70 8.03 -24.08
CA ALA A 328 18.07 9.42 -23.78
C ALA A 328 18.80 10.11 -24.95
N GLY A 329 18.42 9.72 -26.17
CA GLY A 329 19.13 10.02 -27.41
C GLY A 329 18.45 11.08 -28.27
N ILE A 330 18.92 11.14 -29.52
CA ILE A 330 18.38 12.00 -30.56
C ILE A 330 17.61 11.14 -31.56
N PHE A 331 16.38 11.53 -31.86
CA PHE A 331 15.52 10.86 -32.84
C PHE A 331 15.17 11.85 -33.93
N ILE A 332 15.30 11.41 -35.19
CA ILE A 332 15.01 12.25 -36.36
C ILE A 332 13.88 11.58 -37.12
N LEU A 333 12.75 12.28 -37.26
CA LEU A 333 11.53 11.77 -37.87
C LEU A 333 11.05 12.70 -38.98
N SER A 334 10.53 12.14 -40.07
CA SER A 334 9.93 12.93 -41.15
C SER A 334 8.41 12.95 -41.03
N LYS A 335 7.83 14.17 -41.03
CA LYS A 335 6.38 14.37 -41.01
C LYS A 335 5.67 13.68 -42.18
N ASN A 336 6.33 13.60 -43.34
CA ASN A 336 5.75 13.03 -44.56
C ASN A 336 5.62 11.49 -44.48
N GLU A 337 6.37 10.85 -43.60
CA GLU A 337 6.36 9.39 -43.38
C GLU A 337 5.51 8.97 -42.17
N MET A 338 4.92 9.94 -41.47
CA MET A 338 4.18 9.71 -40.23
C MET A 338 2.67 9.94 -40.41
N PRO A 339 1.83 9.01 -39.92
CA PRO A 339 0.41 9.28 -39.75
C PRO A 339 0.16 10.51 -38.88
N LYS A 340 -0.87 11.30 -39.22
CA LYS A 340 -1.25 12.50 -38.46
C LYS A 340 -1.48 12.24 -36.96
N LYS A 341 -2.04 11.07 -36.63
CA LYS A 341 -2.25 10.63 -35.23
C LYS A 341 -0.93 10.57 -34.45
N ASP A 342 0.13 10.07 -35.07
CA ASP A 342 1.45 9.90 -34.42
C ASP A 342 2.16 11.24 -34.24
N ILE A 343 2.00 12.16 -35.19
CA ILE A 343 2.47 13.55 -35.05
C ILE A 343 1.73 14.23 -33.88
N ASP A 344 0.42 14.03 -33.77
CA ASP A 344 -0.36 14.60 -32.66
C ASP A 344 0.03 13.94 -31.32
N LEU A 345 0.36 12.64 -31.29
CA LEU A 345 0.90 11.94 -30.13
C LEU A 345 2.24 12.55 -29.67
N LEU A 346 3.19 12.80 -30.57
CA LEU A 346 4.47 13.44 -30.21
C LEU A 346 4.24 14.82 -29.59
N ASN A 347 3.30 15.60 -30.13
CA ASN A 347 2.92 16.90 -29.56
C ASN A 347 2.17 16.77 -28.22
N PHE A 348 1.49 15.66 -27.98
CA PHE A 348 0.74 15.40 -26.74
C PHE A 348 1.68 15.07 -25.56
N ILE A 349 2.69 14.24 -25.82
CA ILE A 349 3.63 13.76 -24.80
C ILE A 349 4.82 14.69 -24.56
N SER A 350 5.18 15.54 -25.53
CA SER A 350 6.34 16.43 -25.37
C SER A 350 6.10 17.44 -24.25
N CYS A 351 7.17 17.74 -23.51
CA CYS A 351 7.13 18.74 -22.43
C CYS A 351 6.93 20.15 -22.99
N PHE A 352 7.60 20.45 -24.10
CA PHE A 352 7.37 21.62 -24.92
C PHE A 352 7.82 21.32 -26.35
N THR A 353 7.24 22.05 -27.30
CA THR A 353 7.53 21.98 -28.72
C THR A 353 8.21 23.28 -29.15
N ILE A 354 9.41 23.15 -29.71
CA ILE A 354 10.18 24.24 -30.31
C ILE A 354 9.81 24.31 -31.79
N ASP A 355 9.14 25.38 -32.22
CA ASP A 355 8.86 25.66 -33.64
C ASP A 355 9.91 26.68 -34.12
N THR A 356 10.87 26.25 -34.93
CA THR A 356 12.06 27.06 -35.26
C THR A 356 11.71 28.32 -36.07
N HIS A 357 10.56 28.36 -36.75
CA HIS A 357 10.08 29.56 -37.43
C HIS A 357 9.69 30.71 -36.49
N LYS A 358 9.49 30.45 -35.20
CA LYS A 358 9.11 31.47 -34.22
C LYS A 358 10.32 32.27 -33.70
N GLY A 359 11.52 32.01 -34.21
CA GLY A 359 12.75 32.72 -33.83
C GLY A 359 13.69 31.84 -32.99
N ASP A 360 14.64 32.47 -32.30
CA ASP A 360 15.62 31.76 -31.48
C ASP A 360 14.98 31.10 -30.23
N LEU A 361 15.73 30.22 -29.56
CA LEU A 361 15.24 29.47 -28.40
C LEU A 361 14.75 30.40 -27.28
N SER A 362 15.43 31.53 -27.06
CA SER A 362 15.10 32.48 -26.00
C SER A 362 13.77 33.19 -26.28
N HIS A 363 13.55 33.60 -27.54
CA HIS A 363 12.31 34.22 -28.00
C HIS A 363 11.15 33.23 -27.90
N ILE A 364 11.35 31.98 -28.33
CA ILE A 364 10.31 30.93 -28.25
C ILE A 364 9.86 30.69 -26.80
N ILE A 365 10.80 30.55 -25.86
CA ILE A 365 10.46 30.30 -24.44
C ILE A 365 9.74 31.51 -23.82
N ASN A 366 10.18 32.73 -24.13
CA ASN A 366 9.53 33.94 -23.60
C ASN A 366 8.12 34.15 -24.21
N ASP A 367 7.94 33.94 -25.52
CA ASP A 367 6.63 34.00 -26.19
C ASP A 367 5.65 33.00 -25.56
N LEU A 368 6.10 31.77 -25.30
CA LEU A 368 5.30 30.76 -24.62
C LEU A 368 4.87 31.15 -23.20
N GLU A 369 5.76 31.83 -22.45
CA GLU A 369 5.43 32.37 -21.13
C GLU A 369 4.45 33.54 -21.20
N GLU A 370 4.65 34.50 -22.11
CA GLU A 370 3.75 35.64 -22.28
C GLU A 370 2.36 35.16 -22.70
N GLU A 371 2.27 34.22 -23.66
CA GLU A 371 1.03 33.56 -24.04
C GLU A 371 0.35 32.87 -22.83
N TYR A 372 1.13 32.27 -21.92
CA TYR A 372 0.62 31.64 -20.70
C TYR A 372 0.14 32.67 -19.67
N LEU A 373 0.94 33.70 -19.37
CA LEU A 373 0.62 34.75 -18.41
C LEU A 373 -0.64 35.53 -18.83
N ALA A 374 -0.77 35.84 -20.11
CA ALA A 374 -1.97 36.46 -20.68
C ALA A 374 -3.23 35.59 -20.55
N SER A 375 -3.08 34.28 -20.31
CA SER A 375 -4.18 33.32 -20.14
C SER A 375 -4.75 33.26 -18.72
N ILE A 376 -4.00 33.76 -17.74
CA ILE A 376 -4.34 33.62 -16.32
C ILE A 376 -5.54 34.52 -16.02
N GLN A 377 -6.64 33.91 -15.58
CA GLN A 377 -7.79 34.65 -15.09
C GLN A 377 -7.50 35.18 -13.67
N ASN A 378 -7.50 36.49 -13.52
CA ASN A 378 -7.46 37.13 -12.20
C ASN A 378 -8.84 37.04 -11.54
N ILE A 379 -9.01 36.05 -10.68
CA ILE A 379 -10.20 35.90 -9.83
C ILE A 379 -9.92 36.58 -8.49
N PRO A 380 -10.76 37.55 -8.07
CA PRO A 380 -10.54 38.26 -6.82
C PRO A 380 -10.66 37.32 -5.63
N ASP A 381 -9.88 37.61 -4.59
CA ASP A 381 -10.07 36.99 -3.28
C ASP A 381 -11.33 37.56 -2.61
N GLU A 382 -11.97 36.73 -1.81
CA GLU A 382 -13.11 37.06 -0.98
C GLU A 382 -12.60 37.76 0.29
N TYR A 383 -12.49 39.09 0.24
CA TYR A 383 -12.09 39.93 1.38
C TYR A 383 -13.32 40.44 2.14
N ILE A 384 -13.46 40.02 3.40
CA ILE A 384 -14.38 40.60 4.39
C ILE A 384 -13.60 40.81 5.69
N TYR A 385 -13.83 41.94 6.36
CA TYR A 385 -13.23 42.28 7.66
C TYR A 385 -13.55 41.21 8.71
N GLU A 386 -12.53 40.70 9.41
CA GLU A 386 -12.72 39.86 10.59
C GLU A 386 -13.40 40.69 11.69
N ASN A 387 -14.67 40.39 11.99
CA ASN A 387 -15.28 40.87 13.23
C ASN A 387 -14.68 40.08 14.40
N SER A 388 -14.14 40.81 15.37
CA SER A 388 -13.25 40.35 16.43
C SER A 388 -13.95 39.85 17.71
N GLU A 389 -15.22 39.44 17.65
CA GLU A 389 -15.92 38.85 18.79
C GLU A 389 -16.10 37.34 18.58
N GLU A 390 -15.23 36.57 19.23
CA GLU A 390 -15.20 35.10 19.17
C GLU A 390 -16.31 34.49 20.05
N GLU A 391 -17.36 33.93 19.46
CA GLU A 391 -18.11 32.86 20.11
C GLU A 391 -17.38 31.53 19.85
N LYS A 392 -16.72 31.00 20.89
CA LYS A 392 -16.12 29.66 20.84
C LYS A 392 -17.21 28.60 20.94
N TYR A 393 -17.62 28.06 19.80
CA TYR A 393 -18.48 26.87 19.73
C TYR A 393 -17.66 25.63 20.05
N LYS A 394 -17.83 25.08 21.25
CA LYS A 394 -17.31 23.75 21.60
C LYS A 394 -18.34 22.69 21.23
N SER A 395 -17.90 21.67 20.51
CA SER A 395 -18.70 20.47 20.26
C SER A 395 -19.05 19.78 21.58
N GLU A 396 -20.33 19.45 21.79
CA GLU A 396 -20.78 18.57 22.88
C GLU A 396 -20.94 17.11 22.43
N TYR A 397 -20.77 16.83 21.12
CA TYR A 397 -20.96 15.49 20.57
C TYR A 397 -19.80 14.58 20.95
N ASN A 398 -20.12 13.44 21.59
CA ASN A 398 -19.15 12.42 21.96
C ASN A 398 -19.69 11.03 21.62
N VAL A 399 -19.11 10.39 20.62
CA VAL A 399 -19.49 9.05 20.17
C VAL A 399 -19.22 7.97 21.24
N LEU A 400 -18.29 8.25 22.16
CA LEU A 400 -17.88 7.35 23.25
C LEU A 400 -18.63 7.64 24.56
N LYS A 401 -19.73 8.39 24.54
CA LYS A 401 -20.48 8.78 25.74
C LYS A 401 -21.11 7.61 26.51
N SER A 402 -21.47 6.53 25.82
CA SER A 402 -22.11 5.36 26.44
C SER A 402 -21.15 4.58 27.34
N THR A 403 -21.59 4.26 28.56
CA THR A 403 -20.83 3.39 29.48
C THR A 403 -20.90 1.90 29.11
N ASP A 404 -21.81 1.52 28.21
CA ASP A 404 -22.01 0.14 27.77
C ASP A 404 -21.08 -0.24 26.59
N ASN A 405 -20.28 0.72 26.11
CA ASN A 405 -19.27 0.49 25.08
C ASN A 405 -18.22 -0.52 25.57
N LYS A 406 -17.78 -1.40 24.67
CA LYS A 406 -16.90 -2.52 25.00
C LYS A 406 -15.45 -2.20 24.61
N TYR A 407 -14.50 -2.62 25.44
CA TYR A 407 -13.06 -2.48 25.16
C TYR A 407 -12.61 -1.05 24.88
N PHE A 408 -13.06 -0.09 25.69
CA PHE A 408 -12.62 1.30 25.58
C PHE A 408 -11.12 1.45 25.88
N ASN A 409 -10.37 1.99 24.94
CA ASN A 409 -8.91 2.11 25.00
C ASN A 409 -8.40 3.57 24.95
N GLU A 410 -9.27 4.52 25.29
CA GLU A 410 -9.06 5.98 25.21
C GLU A 410 -9.04 6.58 23.81
N TYR A 411 -8.81 5.78 22.77
CA TYR A 411 -8.92 6.20 21.38
C TYR A 411 -10.27 5.82 20.76
N GLY A 412 -10.78 4.66 21.14
CA GLY A 412 -12.03 4.12 20.65
C GLY A 412 -12.59 2.98 21.49
N ALA A 413 -13.73 2.46 21.08
CA ALA A 413 -14.41 1.33 21.69
C ALA A 413 -15.35 0.65 20.67
N PHE A 414 -15.70 -0.60 20.92
CA PHE A 414 -16.80 -1.24 20.19
C PHE A 414 -18.15 -0.74 20.73
N SER A 415 -19.14 -0.62 19.85
CA SER A 415 -20.53 -0.41 20.23
C SER A 415 -21.02 -1.51 21.18
N PRO A 416 -22.11 -1.27 21.95
CA PRO A 416 -22.61 -2.28 22.89
C PRO A 416 -22.96 -3.62 22.24
N ASP A 417 -23.38 -3.62 20.96
CA ASP A 417 -23.65 -4.83 20.17
C ASP A 417 -22.41 -5.38 19.43
N GLY A 418 -21.27 -4.69 19.49
CA GLY A 418 -20.00 -5.10 18.86
C GLY A 418 -19.92 -4.90 17.35
N LYS A 419 -20.95 -4.33 16.70
CA LYS A 419 -21.05 -4.25 15.23
C LYS A 419 -20.44 -2.99 14.63
N GLU A 420 -20.10 -2.02 15.48
CA GLU A 420 -19.44 -0.78 15.10
C GLU A 420 -18.21 -0.56 15.97
N TYR A 421 -17.18 0.04 15.39
CA TYR A 421 -16.03 0.55 16.11
C TYR A 421 -16.07 2.08 16.10
N LEU A 422 -16.06 2.66 17.29
CA LEU A 422 -16.26 4.08 17.55
C LEU A 422 -14.90 4.69 17.89
N ILE A 423 -14.53 5.80 17.25
CA ILE A 423 -13.24 6.47 17.41
C ILE A 423 -13.47 7.93 17.75
N LYS A 424 -12.67 8.46 18.68
CA LYS A 424 -12.66 9.89 19.00
C LYS A 424 -11.23 10.43 19.00
N VAL A 425 -10.98 11.40 18.13
CA VAL A 425 -9.68 12.05 17.97
C VAL A 425 -9.84 13.56 17.97
N ASN A 426 -8.76 14.27 18.27
CA ASN A 426 -8.67 15.71 18.06
C ASN A 426 -7.22 16.09 17.73
N LYS A 427 -6.98 17.39 17.55
CA LYS A 427 -5.65 17.93 17.24
C LYS A 427 -4.55 17.43 18.19
N ASN A 428 -4.85 17.26 19.48
CA ASN A 428 -3.88 16.90 20.52
C ASN A 428 -3.85 15.40 20.85
N ASN A 429 -5.00 14.72 20.78
CA ASN A 429 -5.14 13.29 21.03
C ASN A 429 -5.44 12.56 19.71
N ARG A 430 -4.36 12.21 18.99
CA ARG A 430 -4.40 11.45 17.74
C ARG A 430 -4.13 9.97 17.98
N LEU A 431 -4.61 9.13 17.07
CA LEU A 431 -4.30 7.69 17.08
C LEU A 431 -2.79 7.45 16.93
N PRO A 432 -2.26 6.32 17.44
CA PRO A 432 -0.84 6.02 17.36
C PRO A 432 -0.32 5.78 15.93
N THR A 433 -1.19 5.34 15.02
CA THR A 433 -0.96 5.19 13.57
C THR A 433 -2.30 5.36 12.84
N VAL A 434 -2.33 5.18 11.52
CA VAL A 434 -3.58 5.16 10.74
C VAL A 434 -4.45 3.99 11.14
N TRP A 435 -5.74 4.25 11.41
CA TRP A 435 -6.76 3.21 11.52
C TRP A 435 -7.74 3.33 10.35
N SER A 436 -7.67 2.35 9.47
CA SER A 436 -8.39 2.31 8.20
C SER A 436 -9.65 1.44 8.24
N HIS A 437 -10.53 1.66 7.27
CA HIS A 437 -11.71 0.85 6.98
C HIS A 437 -11.88 0.67 5.48
N ILE A 438 -12.42 -0.47 5.06
CA ILE A 438 -12.63 -0.79 3.64
C ILE A 438 -14.11 -1.00 3.38
N ILE A 439 -14.63 -0.33 2.37
CA ILE A 439 -15.99 -0.49 1.84
C ILE A 439 -15.90 -0.81 0.36
N ALA A 440 -16.38 -2.00 -0.04
CA ALA A 440 -16.21 -2.46 -1.41
C ALA A 440 -17.34 -3.40 -1.84
N ASN A 441 -17.65 -3.36 -3.13
CA ASN A 441 -18.32 -4.42 -3.87
C ASN A 441 -17.33 -5.06 -4.87
N GLU A 442 -17.81 -5.97 -5.72
CA GLU A 442 -16.94 -6.72 -6.65
C GLU A 442 -16.21 -5.85 -7.69
N LYS A 443 -16.69 -4.64 -7.98
CA LYS A 443 -16.19 -3.79 -9.07
C LYS A 443 -15.69 -2.42 -8.59
N PHE A 444 -15.95 -2.02 -7.36
CA PHE A 444 -15.66 -0.69 -6.87
C PHE A 444 -15.46 -0.70 -5.36
N GLY A 445 -14.55 0.12 -4.86
CA GLY A 445 -14.38 0.27 -3.43
C GLY A 445 -13.59 1.50 -3.03
N SER A 446 -13.59 1.75 -1.73
CA SER A 446 -12.84 2.82 -1.10
C SER A 446 -12.22 2.30 0.19
N LEU A 447 -10.95 2.60 0.39
CA LEU A 447 -10.28 2.53 1.67
C LEU A 447 -10.31 3.93 2.25
N ILE A 448 -10.74 4.05 3.50
CA ILE A 448 -10.87 5.32 4.21
C ILE A 448 -10.15 5.23 5.56
N THR A 449 -9.74 6.36 6.12
CA THR A 449 -9.00 6.43 7.39
C THR A 449 -9.68 7.39 8.36
N GLU A 450 -9.25 7.41 9.63
CA GLU A 450 -9.86 8.27 10.64
C GLU A 450 -9.75 9.76 10.31
N ASN A 451 -8.76 10.14 9.49
CA ASN A 451 -8.58 11.51 9.01
C ASN A 451 -9.32 11.81 7.70
N MET A 452 -10.24 10.93 7.28
CA MET A 452 -10.85 10.93 5.94
C MET A 452 -9.85 10.75 4.79
N GLY A 453 -8.72 10.10 5.06
CA GLY A 453 -7.73 9.74 4.06
C GLY A 453 -8.10 8.50 3.26
N GLY A 454 -7.07 7.79 2.78
CA GLY A 454 -7.23 6.62 1.92
C GLY A 454 -7.47 6.98 0.45
N TYR A 455 -8.16 6.11 -0.27
CA TYR A 455 -8.32 6.19 -1.73
C TYR A 455 -9.49 5.33 -2.25
N THR A 456 -9.89 5.57 -3.49
CA THR A 456 -11.01 4.92 -4.17
C THR A 456 -10.52 4.27 -5.47
N TRP A 457 -11.10 3.14 -5.89
CA TRP A 457 -10.72 2.43 -7.12
C TRP A 457 -11.91 1.87 -7.89
N TYR A 458 -11.69 1.56 -9.17
CA TYR A 458 -12.65 0.88 -10.04
C TYR A 458 -12.01 -0.36 -10.67
N LYS A 459 -12.65 -1.52 -10.50
CA LYS A 459 -12.21 -2.87 -10.87
C LYS A 459 -10.93 -3.34 -10.17
N ASN A 460 -9.83 -2.60 -10.34
CA ASN A 460 -8.53 -2.94 -9.81
C ASN A 460 -7.97 -1.85 -8.87
N SER A 461 -7.66 -2.23 -7.64
CA SER A 461 -7.17 -1.30 -6.60
C SER A 461 -5.71 -0.86 -6.79
N ARG A 462 -4.94 -1.50 -7.66
CA ARG A 462 -3.55 -1.15 -7.99
C ARG A 462 -3.42 -0.48 -9.35
N LEU A 463 -4.06 -1.04 -10.38
CA LEU A 463 -3.91 -0.63 -11.78
C LEU A 463 -4.89 0.46 -12.22
N ASN A 464 -6.01 0.65 -11.52
CA ASN A 464 -7.07 1.59 -11.91
C ASN A 464 -7.66 2.32 -10.70
N ARG A 465 -6.79 3.06 -10.01
CA ARG A 465 -7.15 3.93 -8.90
C ARG A 465 -7.87 5.17 -9.42
N ILE A 466 -8.90 5.60 -8.69
CA ILE A 466 -9.68 6.81 -8.98
C ILE A 466 -9.04 8.01 -8.28
N SER A 467 -8.80 7.87 -6.97
CA SER A 467 -8.05 8.82 -6.16
C SER A 467 -6.69 8.24 -5.76
N SER A 468 -5.73 9.12 -5.49
CA SER A 468 -4.34 8.75 -5.21
C SER A 468 -4.20 7.93 -3.94
N TRP A 469 -3.52 6.77 -4.02
CA TRP A 469 -3.11 5.97 -2.88
C TRP A 469 -1.74 6.43 -2.36
N GLN A 470 -1.60 6.50 -1.04
CA GLN A 470 -0.35 6.72 -0.33
C GLN A 470 -0.39 5.94 0.99
N ASN A 471 0.75 5.42 1.44
CA ASN A 471 0.85 4.62 2.67
C ASN A 471 1.79 5.26 3.72
N TYR A 472 1.84 6.60 3.77
CA TYR A 472 2.54 7.36 4.81
C TYR A 472 1.70 7.38 6.11
N ALA A 473 1.89 6.38 6.97
CA ALA A 473 1.07 6.19 8.17
C ALA A 473 1.19 7.34 9.20
N PHE A 474 2.34 7.98 9.27
CA PHE A 474 2.56 9.10 10.18
C PHE A 474 1.77 10.38 9.80
N ILE A 475 1.58 10.64 8.50
CA ILE A 475 0.96 11.90 8.04
C ILE A 475 -0.50 11.67 7.65
N ASP A 476 -0.80 10.57 6.94
CA ASP A 476 -2.13 10.26 6.40
C ASP A 476 -2.76 11.44 5.64
N ILE A 477 -2.11 11.83 4.54
CA ILE A 477 -2.58 12.94 3.70
C ILE A 477 -3.83 12.49 2.93
N PRO A 478 -4.98 13.14 3.12
CA PRO A 478 -6.21 12.73 2.45
C PRO A 478 -6.18 13.02 0.94
N SER A 479 -6.57 12.03 0.15
CA SER A 479 -6.75 12.17 -1.30
C SER A 479 -8.12 12.76 -1.66
N GLU A 480 -9.07 12.75 -0.73
CA GLU A 480 -10.43 13.26 -0.85
C GLU A 480 -10.75 14.13 0.37
N ILE A 481 -11.13 15.40 0.17
CA ILE A 481 -11.28 16.38 1.26
C ILE A 481 -12.55 17.19 1.06
N ILE A 482 -13.34 17.34 2.12
CA ILE A 482 -14.51 18.24 2.14
C ILE A 482 -14.15 19.45 3.00
N TYR A 483 -13.96 20.60 2.35
CA TYR A 483 -13.78 21.88 3.01
C TYR A 483 -15.12 22.60 3.13
N LEU A 484 -15.28 23.32 4.23
CA LEU A 484 -16.41 24.19 4.49
C LEU A 484 -15.91 25.61 4.79
N GLU A 485 -16.71 26.58 4.39
CA GLU A 485 -16.50 28.00 4.65
C GLU A 485 -17.84 28.64 5.00
N ASP A 486 -17.89 29.35 6.12
CA ASP A 486 -19.02 30.21 6.47
C ASP A 486 -18.85 31.55 5.73
N LEU A 487 -19.69 31.82 4.75
CA LEU A 487 -19.58 33.00 3.88
C LEU A 487 -19.84 34.32 4.62
N LYS A 488 -20.46 34.29 5.81
CA LYS A 488 -20.67 35.49 6.63
C LYS A 488 -19.42 35.83 7.44
N THR A 489 -18.74 34.83 7.98
CA THR A 489 -17.58 35.01 8.91
C THR A 489 -16.22 34.78 8.25
N ASN A 490 -16.19 34.23 7.03
CA ASN A 490 -14.99 33.83 6.29
C ASN A 490 -14.15 32.73 6.98
N LYS A 491 -14.69 32.09 8.03
CA LYS A 491 -14.02 30.98 8.72
C LYS A 491 -14.11 29.71 7.87
N LYS A 492 -12.98 29.02 7.76
CA LYS A 492 -12.78 27.81 6.94
C LYS A 492 -12.36 26.66 7.83
N TRP A 493 -12.80 25.45 7.52
CA TRP A 493 -12.39 24.21 8.19
C TRP A 493 -12.56 23.02 7.26
N SER A 494 -11.97 21.87 7.61
CA SER A 494 -12.23 20.59 6.95
C SER A 494 -13.13 19.71 7.82
N LEU A 495 -13.97 18.89 7.19
CA LEU A 495 -14.83 17.91 7.89
C LEU A 495 -14.00 16.83 8.60
N GLY A 496 -12.91 16.39 7.95
CA GLY A 496 -11.93 15.47 8.53
C GLY A 496 -10.89 16.22 9.35
N LEU A 497 -10.23 15.49 10.27
CA LEU A 497 -9.20 16.03 11.15
C LEU A 497 -8.00 16.59 10.37
N ASN A 498 -7.61 15.96 9.27
CA ASN A 498 -6.64 16.50 8.33
C ASN A 498 -7.35 17.00 7.06
N PRO A 499 -6.82 18.02 6.36
CA PRO A 499 -5.57 18.73 6.63
C PRO A 499 -5.71 20.01 7.48
N MET A 500 -6.93 20.37 7.90
CA MET A 500 -7.21 21.62 8.60
C MET A 500 -7.86 21.38 9.98
N PRO A 501 -7.12 20.79 10.95
CA PRO A 501 -7.64 20.47 12.27
C PRO A 501 -8.06 21.73 13.04
N ASP A 502 -9.26 21.72 13.63
CA ASP A 502 -9.66 22.70 14.64
C ASP A 502 -9.47 22.16 16.07
N GLU A 503 -9.96 22.91 17.06
CA GLU A 503 -9.81 22.56 18.49
C GLU A 503 -10.92 21.63 19.01
N ASN A 504 -11.84 21.17 18.16
CA ASN A 504 -12.96 20.29 18.53
C ASN A 504 -12.62 18.80 18.38
N ASP A 505 -13.47 17.95 18.95
CA ASP A 505 -13.41 16.50 18.78
C ASP A 505 -13.99 16.09 17.42
N TYR A 506 -13.29 15.16 16.75
CA TYR A 506 -13.70 14.47 15.53
C TYR A 506 -14.09 13.04 15.90
N ASN A 507 -15.29 12.65 15.52
CA ASN A 507 -15.87 11.36 15.88
C ASN A 507 -16.04 10.51 14.61
N ILE A 508 -15.58 9.26 14.65
CA ILE A 508 -15.63 8.34 13.52
C ILE A 508 -16.33 7.05 13.95
N ILE A 509 -17.15 6.50 13.07
CA ILE A 509 -17.83 5.22 13.25
C ILE A 509 -17.53 4.35 12.04
N TYR A 510 -16.91 3.19 12.26
CA TYR A 510 -16.78 2.14 11.26
C TYR A 510 -17.79 1.05 11.53
N GLY A 511 -18.59 0.69 10.52
CA GLY A 511 -19.53 -0.41 10.59
C GLY A 511 -19.49 -1.26 9.33
N PHE A 512 -20.25 -2.35 9.30
CA PHE A 512 -20.23 -3.25 8.16
C PHE A 512 -20.84 -2.61 6.91
N GLY A 513 -19.98 -2.27 5.93
CA GLY A 513 -20.34 -1.71 4.64
C GLY A 513 -20.44 -0.19 4.60
N TYR A 514 -20.12 0.50 5.69
CA TYR A 514 -20.23 1.96 5.76
C TYR A 514 -19.25 2.57 6.78
N ALA A 515 -19.07 3.89 6.70
CA ALA A 515 -18.44 4.69 7.75
C ALA A 515 -19.18 6.00 7.97
N LYS A 516 -19.01 6.59 9.15
CA LYS A 516 -19.53 7.92 9.48
C LYS A 516 -18.42 8.80 10.06
N TYR A 517 -18.43 10.07 9.65
CA TYR A 517 -17.59 11.13 10.23
C TYR A 517 -18.49 12.21 10.78
N ILE A 518 -18.25 12.61 12.02
CA ILE A 518 -19.08 13.56 12.74
C ILE A 518 -18.16 14.63 13.35
N HIS A 519 -18.40 15.88 12.97
CA HIS A 519 -17.64 17.04 13.42
C HIS A 519 -18.58 18.24 13.60
N GLU A 520 -18.31 19.06 14.61
CA GLU A 520 -19.06 20.30 14.84
C GLU A 520 -18.07 21.46 14.87
N SER A 521 -18.31 22.46 14.00
CA SER A 521 -17.50 23.66 13.91
C SER A 521 -18.38 24.85 13.54
N GLN A 522 -18.08 26.02 14.09
CA GLN A 522 -18.82 27.27 13.85
C GLN A 522 -20.34 27.11 14.09
N GLY A 523 -20.75 26.30 15.08
CA GLY A 523 -22.16 26.03 15.39
C GLY A 523 -22.92 25.21 14.32
N ILE A 524 -22.20 24.58 13.40
CA ILE A 524 -22.75 23.64 12.42
C ILE A 524 -22.33 22.23 12.82
N LEU A 525 -23.26 21.31 13.04
CA LEU A 525 -22.97 19.89 13.15
C LEU A 525 -22.97 19.25 11.76
N GLN A 526 -21.90 18.54 11.42
CA GLN A 526 -21.70 17.84 10.16
C GLN A 526 -21.66 16.34 10.40
N GLU A 527 -22.54 15.60 9.73
CA GLU A 527 -22.56 14.14 9.76
C GLU A 527 -22.41 13.63 8.32
N LEU A 528 -21.25 13.05 7.99
CA LEU A 528 -20.98 12.43 6.70
C LEU A 528 -21.13 10.92 6.82
N GLU A 529 -22.09 10.32 6.11
CA GLU A 529 -22.21 8.88 5.99
C GLU A 529 -21.76 8.42 4.60
N THR A 530 -20.77 7.52 4.57
CA THR A 530 -20.11 7.04 3.36
C THR A 530 -20.32 5.54 3.18
N PHE A 531 -20.76 5.12 1.99
CA PHE A 531 -20.91 3.71 1.64
C PHE A 531 -20.78 3.48 0.12
N VAL A 532 -20.66 2.21 -0.28
CA VAL A 532 -20.66 1.78 -1.68
C VAL A 532 -21.90 0.91 -1.91
N PRO A 533 -22.77 1.23 -2.89
CA PRO A 533 -23.91 0.41 -3.27
C PRO A 533 -23.54 -1.02 -3.65
N LYS A 534 -24.53 -1.91 -3.65
CA LYS A 534 -24.27 -3.34 -3.82
C LYS A 534 -23.66 -3.64 -5.19
N ASP A 535 -24.20 -3.04 -6.24
CA ASP A 535 -23.91 -3.40 -7.63
C ASP A 535 -23.31 -2.23 -8.46
N ASP A 536 -23.47 -0.99 -7.99
CA ASP A 536 -23.07 0.21 -8.74
C ASP A 536 -21.66 0.69 -8.36
N SER A 537 -20.95 1.25 -9.33
CA SER A 537 -19.56 1.73 -9.19
C SER A 537 -19.50 3.21 -8.76
N ILE A 538 -19.96 3.47 -7.54
CA ILE A 538 -20.06 4.82 -6.98
C ILE A 538 -19.86 4.80 -5.46
N LYS A 539 -19.06 5.73 -4.95
CA LYS A 539 -18.97 6.09 -3.53
C LYS A 539 -20.02 7.16 -3.26
N ILE A 540 -20.95 6.86 -2.37
CA ILE A 540 -21.99 7.80 -1.95
C ILE A 540 -21.56 8.43 -0.64
N ASN A 541 -21.58 9.75 -0.57
CA ASN A 541 -21.43 10.49 0.67
C ASN A 541 -22.69 11.31 0.93
N ILE A 542 -23.44 10.95 1.98
CA ILE A 542 -24.59 11.70 2.47
C ILE A 542 -24.09 12.64 3.57
N LEU A 543 -24.04 13.93 3.28
CA LEU A 543 -23.63 14.96 4.24
C LEU A 543 -24.87 15.65 4.81
N LYS A 544 -25.14 15.41 6.09
CA LYS A 544 -26.16 16.12 6.85
C LYS A 544 -25.51 17.28 7.60
N LEU A 545 -26.02 18.49 7.36
CA LEU A 545 -25.59 19.71 8.02
C LEU A 545 -26.72 20.19 8.91
N THR A 546 -26.44 20.43 10.19
CA THR A 546 -27.40 20.98 11.15
C THR A 546 -26.87 22.30 11.67
N ASN A 547 -27.63 23.38 11.49
CA ASN A 547 -27.31 24.68 12.05
C ASN A 547 -27.86 24.78 13.47
N ASN A 548 -26.97 24.73 14.46
CA ASN A 548 -27.32 24.85 15.88
C ASN A 548 -27.35 26.31 16.37
N THR A 549 -27.21 27.28 15.47
CA THR A 549 -27.22 28.71 15.81
C THR A 549 -28.60 29.34 15.58
N ILE A 550 -28.83 30.48 16.26
CA ILE A 550 -30.04 31.29 16.11
C ILE A 550 -30.05 32.11 14.80
N GLU A 551 -28.92 32.16 14.09
CA GLU A 551 -28.78 32.88 12.84
C GLU A 551 -28.87 31.94 11.64
N ARG A 552 -29.34 32.47 10.51
CA ARG A 552 -29.25 31.79 9.22
C ARG A 552 -27.80 31.75 8.74
N LYS A 553 -27.36 30.61 8.23
CA LYS A 553 -25.99 30.41 7.72
C LYS A 553 -25.98 30.16 6.22
N LYS A 554 -24.97 30.70 5.54
CA LYS A 554 -24.67 30.39 4.14
C LYS A 554 -23.28 29.80 4.06
N LEU A 555 -23.19 28.55 3.62
CA LEU A 555 -21.97 27.77 3.58
C LEU A 555 -21.52 27.59 2.14
N LYS A 556 -20.22 27.74 1.92
CA LYS A 556 -19.52 27.28 0.73
C LYS A 556 -18.84 25.96 1.05
N ILE A 557 -19.08 24.96 0.21
CA ILE A 557 -18.53 23.61 0.38
C ILE A 557 -17.71 23.27 -0.85
N VAL A 558 -16.48 22.83 -0.62
CA VAL A 558 -15.58 22.37 -1.68
C VAL A 558 -15.21 20.91 -1.47
N TYR A 559 -15.55 20.06 -2.44
CA TYR A 559 -15.10 18.68 -2.46
C TYR A 559 -13.87 18.58 -3.38
N TYR A 560 -12.71 18.38 -2.78
CA TYR A 560 -11.41 18.25 -3.42
C TYR A 560 -11.01 16.78 -3.53
N ILE A 561 -10.50 16.39 -4.69
CA ILE A 561 -10.03 15.05 -4.99
C ILE A 561 -8.67 15.17 -5.67
N LYS A 562 -7.75 14.30 -5.29
CA LYS A 562 -6.44 14.10 -5.89
C LYS A 562 -6.53 12.91 -6.86
N PRO A 563 -6.76 13.14 -8.17
CA PRO A 563 -7.06 12.08 -9.11
C PRO A 563 -5.82 11.24 -9.44
N ALA A 564 -6.01 9.93 -9.60
CA ALA A 564 -5.03 9.02 -10.18
C ALA A 564 -5.43 8.65 -11.63
N LEU A 565 -6.59 7.99 -11.84
CA LEU A 565 -7.04 7.45 -13.13
C LEU A 565 -6.00 6.53 -13.79
N GLY A 566 -5.50 5.58 -13.01
CA GLY A 566 -4.43 4.66 -13.39
C GLY A 566 -3.72 4.12 -12.17
N GLU A 567 -2.44 3.79 -12.32
CA GLU A 567 -1.62 3.29 -11.22
C GLU A 567 -1.31 4.34 -10.15
N ASP A 568 -0.92 5.55 -10.57
CA ASP A 568 -0.50 6.61 -9.65
C ASP A 568 -0.71 8.01 -10.26
N GLU A 569 -0.60 9.04 -9.44
CA GLU A 569 -0.79 10.43 -9.90
C GLU A 569 0.39 10.94 -10.74
N VAL A 570 1.61 10.44 -10.52
CA VAL A 570 2.82 10.94 -11.18
C VAL A 570 2.79 10.58 -12.66
N SER A 571 2.39 9.35 -12.97
CA SER A 571 2.21 8.87 -14.34
C SER A 571 1.04 9.56 -15.07
N SER A 572 -0.04 9.89 -14.35
CA SER A 572 -1.27 10.40 -14.96
C SER A 572 -1.36 11.94 -15.05
N ASN A 573 -0.55 12.66 -14.27
CA ASN A 573 -0.56 14.13 -14.23
C ASN A 573 -0.28 14.76 -15.61
N GLY A 574 -1.13 15.70 -16.00
CA GLY A 574 -1.08 16.37 -17.30
C GLY A 574 -1.88 15.68 -18.40
N TYR A 575 -2.24 14.40 -18.22
CA TYR A 575 -3.02 13.62 -19.20
C TYR A 575 -4.51 13.54 -18.87
N ILE A 576 -4.92 14.02 -17.70
CA ILE A 576 -6.32 14.00 -17.27
C ILE A 576 -7.03 15.25 -17.78
N LYS A 577 -8.11 15.03 -18.53
CA LYS A 577 -9.00 16.08 -19.03
C LYS A 577 -10.26 16.13 -18.19
N ILE A 578 -10.53 17.30 -17.60
CA ILE A 578 -11.74 17.53 -16.79
C ILE A 578 -12.74 18.40 -17.55
N SER A 579 -14.02 18.05 -17.50
CA SER A 579 -15.11 18.84 -18.07
C SER A 579 -16.33 18.88 -17.15
N TYR A 580 -17.22 19.85 -17.34
CA TYR A 580 -18.46 19.99 -16.59
C TYR A 580 -19.65 19.94 -17.55
N ASP A 581 -20.63 19.10 -17.23
CA ASP A 581 -21.92 19.01 -17.93
C ASP A 581 -23.02 19.61 -17.06
N ASP A 582 -23.46 20.83 -17.41
CA ASP A 582 -24.47 21.56 -16.65
C ASP A 582 -25.86 20.89 -16.67
N ASN A 583 -26.18 20.14 -17.72
CA ASN A 583 -27.49 19.48 -17.84
C ASN A 583 -27.64 18.31 -16.85
N SER A 584 -26.54 17.62 -16.55
CA SER A 584 -26.53 16.49 -15.63
C SER A 584 -25.91 16.83 -14.26
N ASN A 585 -25.38 18.05 -14.09
CA ASN A 585 -24.67 18.50 -12.88
C ASN A 585 -23.49 17.58 -12.51
N ILE A 586 -22.67 17.24 -13.51
CA ILE A 586 -21.55 16.29 -13.38
C ILE A 586 -20.24 16.93 -13.79
N VAL A 587 -19.20 16.77 -12.97
CA VAL A 587 -17.80 16.98 -13.38
C VAL A 587 -17.19 15.64 -13.79
N LEU A 588 -16.73 15.55 -15.04
CA LEU A 588 -16.16 14.34 -15.64
C LEU A 588 -14.64 14.47 -15.76
N ALA A 589 -13.92 13.40 -15.45
CA ALA A 589 -12.49 13.29 -15.65
C ALA A 589 -12.13 12.01 -16.43
N GLU A 590 -11.26 12.14 -17.43
CA GLU A 590 -10.78 11.04 -18.27
C GLU A 590 -9.26 11.14 -18.46
N ASN A 591 -8.55 10.03 -18.30
CA ASN A 591 -7.12 9.95 -18.62
C ASN A 591 -6.97 9.52 -20.09
N LEU A 592 -6.36 10.38 -20.89
CA LEU A 592 -6.24 10.18 -22.34
C LEU A 592 -4.96 9.44 -22.74
N TYR A 593 -4.16 9.01 -21.76
CA TYR A 593 -2.90 8.29 -21.94
C TYR A 593 -2.84 6.93 -21.20
N GLU A 594 -3.96 6.45 -20.67
CA GLU A 594 -4.07 5.13 -20.02
C GLU A 594 -4.58 4.08 -21.03
N PRO A 595 -3.76 3.11 -21.44
CA PRO A 595 -4.15 2.15 -22.48
C PRO A 595 -5.04 1.01 -21.98
N ASN A 596 -4.94 0.61 -20.70
CA ASN A 596 -5.59 -0.59 -20.20
C ASN A 596 -7.02 -0.32 -19.71
N PHE A 597 -7.28 0.89 -19.24
CA PHE A 597 -8.56 1.26 -18.65
C PHE A 597 -9.19 2.46 -19.35
N LYS A 598 -10.44 2.30 -19.82
CA LYS A 598 -11.24 3.40 -20.39
C LYS A 598 -12.13 4.06 -19.34
N SER A 599 -11.63 4.15 -18.11
CA SER A 599 -12.35 4.68 -16.96
C SER A 599 -12.65 6.17 -17.11
N LYS A 600 -13.89 6.55 -16.89
CA LYS A 600 -14.35 7.93 -16.72
C LYS A 600 -14.80 8.09 -15.29
N ILE A 601 -14.14 8.99 -14.56
CA ILE A 601 -14.58 9.38 -13.23
C ILE A 601 -15.63 10.47 -13.37
N TYR A 602 -16.63 10.43 -12.51
CA TYR A 602 -17.64 11.48 -12.41
C TYR A 602 -17.86 11.88 -10.95
N VAL A 603 -17.93 13.19 -10.71
CA VAL A 603 -18.26 13.81 -9.43
C VAL A 603 -19.60 14.51 -9.55
N THR A 604 -20.52 14.25 -8.62
CA THR A 604 -21.87 14.83 -8.65
C THR A 604 -22.32 15.31 -7.29
N SER A 605 -23.28 16.24 -7.29
CA SER A 605 -23.92 16.71 -6.08
C SER A 605 -25.44 16.82 -6.26
N SER A 606 -26.18 16.70 -5.15
CA SER A 606 -27.60 17.04 -5.12
C SER A 606 -27.84 18.55 -5.25
N GLU A 607 -26.84 19.38 -4.91
CA GLU A 607 -26.87 20.83 -5.12
C GLU A 607 -26.17 21.20 -6.43
N LYS A 608 -26.54 22.33 -7.04
CA LYS A 608 -25.93 22.78 -8.30
C LYS A 608 -24.45 23.13 -8.08
N ILE A 609 -23.56 22.52 -8.85
CA ILE A 609 -22.14 22.86 -8.90
C ILE A 609 -21.98 24.26 -9.50
N LYS A 610 -21.48 25.20 -8.70
CA LYS A 610 -21.34 26.61 -9.09
C LYS A 610 -20.09 26.85 -9.94
N SER A 611 -19.01 26.15 -9.60
CA SER A 611 -17.74 26.21 -10.30
C SER A 611 -16.90 24.98 -9.98
N PHE A 612 -15.91 24.67 -10.83
CA PHE A 612 -14.95 23.59 -10.61
C PHE A 612 -13.54 24.04 -10.96
N THR A 613 -12.52 23.25 -10.61
CA THR A 613 -11.19 23.39 -11.19
C THR A 613 -10.48 22.05 -11.30
N GLY A 614 -9.75 21.91 -12.40
CA GLY A 614 -8.79 20.84 -12.63
C GLY A 614 -7.34 21.21 -12.27
N ASP A 615 -7.08 22.45 -11.88
CA ASP A 615 -5.73 23.01 -11.76
C ASP A 615 -5.27 22.98 -10.29
N LYS A 616 -4.37 22.02 -9.97
CA LYS A 616 -3.88 21.79 -8.60
C LYS A 616 -3.15 23.00 -8.05
N LYS A 617 -2.34 23.67 -8.87
CA LYS A 617 -1.57 24.86 -8.46
C LYS A 617 -2.48 26.05 -8.16
N PHE A 618 -3.52 26.25 -8.97
CA PHE A 618 -4.54 27.27 -8.69
C PHE A 618 -5.27 27.01 -7.37
N PHE A 619 -5.65 25.75 -7.10
CA PHE A 619 -6.42 25.43 -5.90
C PHE A 619 -5.57 25.49 -4.63
N LEU A 620 -4.39 24.85 -4.61
CA LEU A 620 -3.54 24.82 -3.41
C LEU A 620 -2.81 26.14 -3.20
N GLY A 621 -2.27 26.72 -4.27
CA GLY A 621 -1.46 27.94 -4.23
C GLY A 621 -0.36 27.90 -3.17
N LYS A 622 -0.14 29.01 -2.47
CA LYS A 622 0.90 29.10 -1.42
C LYS A 622 0.48 28.44 -0.10
N GLY A 623 -0.82 28.40 0.18
CA GLY A 623 -1.32 27.85 1.45
C GLY A 623 -1.44 26.32 1.48
N GLY A 624 -1.17 25.63 0.37
CA GLY A 624 -1.11 24.18 0.33
C GLY A 624 -2.45 23.50 0.64
N LEU A 625 -2.40 22.30 1.23
CA LEU A 625 -3.61 21.57 1.62
C LEU A 625 -4.23 22.10 2.92
N SER A 626 -3.42 22.62 3.85
CA SER A 626 -3.92 23.11 5.15
C SER A 626 -4.65 24.45 5.06
N ASN A 627 -4.38 25.26 4.03
CA ASN A 627 -5.08 26.52 3.78
C ASN A 627 -5.12 26.90 2.28
N PRO A 628 -5.82 26.12 1.42
CA PRO A 628 -5.75 26.29 -0.03
C PRO A 628 -6.18 27.68 -0.50
N ASP A 629 -5.40 28.29 -1.41
CA ASP A 629 -5.70 29.60 -2.00
C ASP A 629 -7.06 29.61 -2.72
N GLY A 630 -7.45 28.48 -3.31
CA GLY A 630 -8.72 28.29 -4.01
C GLY A 630 -9.95 28.42 -3.09
N LEU A 631 -9.81 28.17 -1.79
CA LEU A 631 -10.89 28.44 -0.82
C LEU A 631 -11.10 29.93 -0.59
N ARG A 632 -10.06 30.76 -0.76
CA ARG A 632 -10.18 32.22 -0.61
C ARG A 632 -10.80 32.90 -1.84
N LYS A 633 -11.01 32.16 -2.93
CA LYS A 633 -11.62 32.70 -4.16
C LYS A 633 -13.14 32.66 -4.08
N VAL A 634 -13.78 33.71 -4.57
CA VAL A 634 -15.26 33.79 -4.70
C VAL A 634 -15.82 32.63 -5.55
N ARG A 635 -15.06 32.17 -6.54
CA ARG A 635 -15.37 30.98 -7.35
C ARG A 635 -14.09 30.31 -7.83
N LEU A 636 -14.22 29.04 -8.23
CA LEU A 636 -13.15 28.32 -8.92
C LEU A 636 -13.06 28.77 -10.39
N ASN A 637 -11.91 28.53 -11.03
CA ASN A 637 -11.60 29.07 -12.35
C ASN A 637 -12.20 28.30 -13.55
N ASN A 638 -12.98 27.24 -13.32
CA ASN A 638 -13.55 26.37 -14.37
C ASN A 638 -12.51 25.83 -15.36
N SER A 639 -11.27 25.67 -14.90
CA SER A 639 -10.17 25.11 -15.69
C SER A 639 -10.32 23.59 -15.80
N SER A 640 -10.02 23.02 -16.96
CA SER A 640 -9.93 21.56 -17.14
C SER A 640 -8.70 20.93 -16.49
N GLY A 641 -7.68 21.74 -16.12
CA GLY A 641 -6.38 21.25 -15.64
C GLY A 641 -5.53 20.51 -16.68
N PHE A 642 -6.03 20.34 -17.91
CA PHE A 642 -5.38 19.51 -18.92
C PHE A 642 -4.00 20.05 -19.31
N GLY A 643 -2.99 19.18 -19.32
CA GLY A 643 -1.59 19.54 -19.52
C GLY A 643 -0.88 20.15 -18.30
N LYS A 644 -1.50 20.17 -17.12
CA LYS A 644 -0.93 20.63 -15.84
C LYS A 644 -1.01 19.52 -14.78
N GLN A 645 -0.43 19.73 -13.60
CA GLN A 645 -0.78 18.91 -12.45
C GLN A 645 -2.28 19.02 -12.12
N ASN A 646 -2.94 17.86 -12.01
CA ASN A 646 -4.39 17.78 -11.91
C ASN A 646 -4.86 17.71 -10.44
N CYS A 647 -5.97 18.37 -10.17
CA CYS A 647 -6.88 18.05 -9.06
C CYS A 647 -8.31 17.96 -9.59
N ILE A 648 -9.29 17.56 -8.80
CA ILE A 648 -10.70 17.82 -9.08
C ILE A 648 -11.26 18.52 -7.86
N ALA A 649 -11.63 19.78 -7.98
CA ALA A 649 -12.34 20.49 -6.93
C ALA A 649 -13.66 21.02 -7.46
N ILE A 650 -14.77 20.73 -6.76
CA ILE A 650 -16.09 21.27 -7.06
C ILE A 650 -16.55 22.19 -5.93
N HIS A 651 -17.18 23.31 -6.28
CA HIS A 651 -17.73 24.27 -5.33
C HIS A 651 -19.26 24.28 -5.42
N ILE A 652 -19.92 24.06 -4.29
CA ILE A 652 -21.37 24.23 -4.09
C ILE A 652 -21.65 25.22 -2.95
N GLU A 653 -22.84 25.81 -2.96
CA GLU A 653 -23.32 26.69 -1.88
C GLU A 653 -24.57 26.09 -1.24
N VAL A 654 -24.67 26.18 0.08
CA VAL A 654 -25.81 25.68 0.86
C VAL A 654 -26.29 26.75 1.83
N GLU A 655 -27.60 26.99 1.84
CA GLU A 655 -28.26 27.86 2.82
C GLU A 655 -28.96 27.01 3.88
N LEU A 656 -28.74 27.36 5.15
CA LEU A 656 -29.31 26.69 6.32
C LEU A 656 -30.06 27.71 7.17
N GLU A 657 -31.35 27.48 7.40
CA GLU A 657 -32.12 28.26 8.35
C GLU A 657 -31.63 28.00 9.78
N SER A 658 -31.94 28.91 10.70
CA SER A 658 -31.66 28.72 12.12
C SER A 658 -32.29 27.43 12.64
N MET A 659 -31.56 26.70 13.50
CA MET A 659 -32.04 25.47 14.16
C MET A 659 -32.56 24.40 13.19
N SER A 660 -32.04 24.37 11.96
CA SER A 660 -32.51 23.48 10.88
C SER A 660 -31.43 22.54 10.38
N SER A 661 -31.84 21.42 9.79
CA SER A 661 -30.94 20.47 9.13
C SER A 661 -31.23 20.36 7.63
N LYS A 662 -30.18 20.15 6.83
CA LYS A 662 -30.28 19.83 5.41
C LYS A 662 -29.31 18.70 5.06
N GLU A 663 -29.75 17.79 4.20
CA GLU A 663 -28.90 16.75 3.63
C GLU A 663 -28.52 17.11 2.20
N ILE A 664 -27.26 16.84 1.86
CA ILE A 664 -26.72 16.98 0.52
C ILE A 664 -25.89 15.74 0.15
N LEU A 665 -25.74 15.50 -1.14
CA LEU A 665 -24.95 14.40 -1.67
C LEU A 665 -23.67 14.93 -2.31
N LEU A 666 -22.57 14.21 -2.08
CA LEU A 666 -21.27 14.42 -2.74
C LEU A 666 -20.77 13.06 -3.21
N ASN A 667 -21.05 12.71 -4.46
CA ASN A 667 -20.78 11.36 -4.95
C ASN A 667 -19.56 11.33 -5.88
N LEU A 668 -18.81 10.24 -5.81
CA LEU A 668 -17.65 9.96 -6.66
C LEU A 668 -17.83 8.58 -7.29
N GLY A 669 -18.00 8.52 -8.61
CA GLY A 669 -18.18 7.26 -9.32
C GLY A 669 -17.26 7.09 -10.52
N ALA A 670 -17.24 5.88 -11.05
CA ALA A 670 -16.51 5.56 -12.28
C ALA A 670 -17.35 4.67 -13.19
N SER A 671 -17.14 4.83 -14.49
CA SER A 671 -17.78 4.03 -15.54
C SER A 671 -16.91 4.05 -16.80
N GLU A 672 -17.06 3.05 -17.67
CA GLU A 672 -16.42 3.07 -19.00
C GLU A 672 -17.25 3.90 -20.01
N SER A 673 -18.57 3.94 -19.78
CA SER A 673 -19.56 4.61 -20.62
C SER A 673 -20.03 5.92 -19.98
N LEU A 674 -20.02 6.99 -20.76
CA LEU A 674 -20.59 8.28 -20.36
C LEU A 674 -22.09 8.19 -20.07
N ILE A 675 -22.81 7.34 -20.81
CA ILE A 675 -24.25 7.15 -20.63
C ILE A 675 -24.51 6.49 -19.28
N ASP A 676 -23.74 5.45 -18.95
CA ASP A 676 -23.89 4.75 -17.67
C ASP A 676 -23.50 5.66 -16.50
N ALA A 677 -22.43 6.47 -16.66
CA ALA A 677 -22.07 7.48 -15.67
C ALA A 677 -23.24 8.45 -15.39
N LYS A 678 -23.89 8.96 -16.44
CA LYS A 678 -25.06 9.84 -16.31
C LYS A 678 -26.27 9.15 -15.67
N ASN A 679 -26.54 7.90 -16.03
CA ASN A 679 -27.65 7.13 -15.47
C ASN A 679 -27.46 6.86 -13.98
N ILE A 680 -26.28 6.42 -13.57
CA ILE A 680 -25.95 6.16 -12.16
C ILE A 680 -25.95 7.47 -11.37
N ALA A 681 -25.35 8.53 -11.91
CA ALA A 681 -25.39 9.87 -11.34
C ALA A 681 -26.82 10.37 -11.11
N TYR A 682 -27.71 10.21 -12.10
CA TYR A 682 -29.10 10.59 -11.97
C TYR A 682 -29.84 9.74 -10.92
N LYS A 683 -29.61 8.41 -10.89
CA LYS A 683 -30.18 7.51 -9.87
C LYS A 683 -29.82 7.97 -8.46
N TYR A 684 -28.56 8.31 -8.23
CA TYR A 684 -28.05 8.74 -6.92
C TYR A 684 -28.01 10.25 -6.74
N SER A 685 -28.68 11.03 -7.60
CA SER A 685 -28.96 12.45 -7.33
C SER A 685 -30.07 12.63 -6.28
N LYS A 686 -30.86 11.57 -6.04
CA LYS A 686 -31.99 11.56 -5.12
C LYS A 686 -31.59 10.96 -3.78
N ILE A 687 -31.65 11.77 -2.71
CA ILE A 687 -31.31 11.38 -1.34
C ILE A 687 -32.09 10.13 -0.88
N SER A 688 -33.38 10.02 -1.25
CA SER A 688 -34.21 8.85 -0.91
C SER A 688 -33.62 7.54 -1.45
N ASN A 689 -33.07 7.55 -2.67
CA ASN A 689 -32.46 6.37 -3.28
C ASN A 689 -31.16 5.99 -2.56
N CYS A 690 -30.35 6.98 -2.18
CA CYS A 690 -29.13 6.76 -1.40
C CYS A 690 -29.45 6.15 -0.04
N ARG A 691 -30.44 6.67 0.70
CA ARG A 691 -30.85 6.10 2.00
C ARG A 691 -31.36 4.66 1.86
N GLN A 692 -32.20 4.39 0.86
CA GLN A 692 -32.71 3.04 0.61
C GLN A 692 -31.57 2.06 0.30
N GLU A 693 -30.58 2.49 -0.48
CA GLU A 693 -29.43 1.65 -0.81
C GLU A 693 -28.52 1.41 0.41
N ASN A 694 -28.34 2.41 1.28
CA ASN A 694 -27.63 2.23 2.54
C ASN A 694 -28.33 1.18 3.44
N GLU A 695 -29.66 1.24 3.55
CA GLU A 695 -30.44 0.22 4.25
C GLU A 695 -30.27 -1.19 3.63
N ASN A 696 -30.27 -1.27 2.30
CA ASN A 696 -30.02 -2.52 1.57
C ASN A 696 -28.64 -3.10 1.89
N ILE A 697 -27.59 -2.25 1.90
CA ILE A 697 -26.22 -2.65 2.25
C ILE A 697 -26.15 -3.15 3.69
N ARG A 698 -26.72 -2.42 4.64
CA ARG A 698 -26.76 -2.81 6.05
C ARG A 698 -27.49 -4.15 6.23
N LYS A 699 -28.62 -4.33 5.56
CA LYS A 699 -29.37 -5.60 5.57
C LYS A 699 -28.56 -6.74 4.95
N MET A 700 -27.91 -6.51 3.82
CA MET A 700 -27.07 -7.51 3.15
C MET A 700 -25.92 -7.98 4.06
N TRP A 701 -25.20 -7.06 4.70
CA TRP A 701 -24.13 -7.41 5.63
C TRP A 701 -24.67 -8.12 6.86
N LYS A 702 -25.78 -7.66 7.41
CA LYS A 702 -26.47 -8.34 8.51
C LYS A 702 -26.81 -9.79 8.15
N GLU A 703 -27.46 -10.02 7.01
CA GLU A 703 -27.83 -11.36 6.55
C GLU A 703 -26.62 -12.27 6.32
N LYS A 704 -25.51 -11.72 5.83
CA LYS A 704 -24.29 -12.46 5.57
C LYS A 704 -23.54 -12.83 6.86
N LEU A 705 -23.35 -11.86 7.75
CA LEU A 705 -22.54 -12.02 8.96
C LEU A 705 -23.30 -12.76 10.08
N GLU A 706 -24.62 -12.55 10.20
CA GLU A 706 -25.44 -13.22 11.23
C GLU A 706 -25.81 -14.67 10.88
N ARG A 707 -25.29 -15.21 9.77
CA ARG A 707 -25.54 -16.59 9.37
C ARG A 707 -24.95 -17.61 10.34
N LEU A 708 -23.82 -17.28 10.96
CA LEU A 708 -23.23 -18.02 12.06
C LEU A 708 -22.85 -17.02 13.15
N GLN A 709 -23.33 -17.25 14.37
CA GLN A 709 -23.03 -16.42 15.54
C GLN A 709 -22.61 -17.30 16.70
N VAL A 710 -21.66 -16.84 17.49
CA VAL A 710 -21.11 -17.55 18.65
C VAL A 710 -21.19 -16.67 19.89
N TYR A 711 -21.44 -17.32 21.03
CA TYR A 711 -21.52 -16.69 22.33
C TYR A 711 -20.70 -17.51 23.31
N THR A 712 -19.48 -17.03 23.55
CA THR A 712 -18.50 -17.63 24.44
C THR A 712 -18.36 -16.79 25.72
N PRO A 713 -17.73 -17.32 26.78
CA PRO A 713 -17.41 -16.54 27.98
C PRO A 713 -16.49 -15.33 27.74
N ILE A 714 -15.86 -15.23 26.56
CA ILE A 714 -14.88 -14.20 26.23
C ILE A 714 -15.43 -13.30 25.13
N GLU A 715 -15.83 -12.09 25.53
CA GLU A 715 -16.56 -11.17 24.66
C GLU A 715 -15.76 -10.70 23.44
N SER A 716 -14.43 -10.58 23.54
CA SER A 716 -13.56 -10.18 22.43
C SER A 716 -13.56 -11.22 21.30
N ILE A 717 -13.73 -12.50 21.64
CA ILE A 717 -13.85 -13.58 20.67
C ILE A 717 -15.22 -13.52 19.98
N ASN A 718 -16.28 -13.22 20.75
CA ASN A 718 -17.63 -13.05 20.20
C ASN A 718 -17.64 -11.93 19.16
N ILE A 719 -17.10 -10.75 19.48
CA ILE A 719 -17.07 -9.59 18.58
C ILE A 719 -16.36 -9.92 17.27
N ILE A 720 -15.15 -10.47 17.36
CA ILE A 720 -14.28 -10.73 16.20
C ILE A 720 -14.86 -11.83 15.29
N LEU A 721 -15.35 -12.95 15.87
CA LEU A 721 -15.94 -14.06 15.10
C LEU A 721 -17.33 -13.73 14.55
N ASN A 722 -18.13 -12.90 15.22
CA ASN A 722 -19.51 -12.63 14.78
C ASN A 722 -19.62 -11.62 13.63
N GLY A 723 -18.52 -11.03 13.16
CA GLY A 723 -18.58 -10.14 12.01
C GLY A 723 -17.24 -9.66 11.46
N TRP A 724 -16.37 -9.09 12.30
CA TRP A 724 -15.22 -8.31 11.83
C TRP A 724 -14.24 -9.09 10.95
N VAL A 725 -13.90 -10.33 11.33
CA VAL A 725 -12.94 -11.15 10.56
C VAL A 725 -13.49 -11.57 9.21
N LEU A 726 -14.78 -11.92 9.16
CA LEU A 726 -15.46 -12.24 7.91
C LEU A 726 -15.59 -11.02 7.01
N TYR A 727 -15.93 -9.87 7.60
CA TYR A 727 -16.00 -8.60 6.90
C TYR A 727 -14.65 -8.23 6.29
N GLN A 728 -13.56 -8.34 7.07
CA GLN A 728 -12.19 -8.14 6.61
C GLN A 728 -11.89 -9.02 5.40
N THR A 729 -12.07 -10.34 5.50
CA THR A 729 -11.77 -11.26 4.39
C THR A 729 -12.56 -10.90 3.12
N ILE A 730 -13.87 -10.65 3.23
CA ILE A 730 -14.70 -10.39 2.05
C ILE A 730 -14.33 -9.05 1.41
N THR A 731 -14.23 -7.98 2.18
CA THR A 731 -14.03 -6.63 1.64
C THR A 731 -12.59 -6.38 1.21
N SER A 732 -11.61 -6.74 2.04
CA SER A 732 -10.19 -6.51 1.75
C SER A 732 -9.62 -7.53 0.78
N ARG A 733 -9.88 -8.83 0.97
CA ARG A 733 -9.20 -9.88 0.22
C ARG A 733 -9.93 -10.27 -1.05
N LEU A 734 -11.23 -10.53 -0.97
CA LEU A 734 -11.99 -11.05 -2.10
C LEU A 734 -12.49 -9.95 -3.04
N PHE A 735 -12.91 -8.80 -2.52
CA PHE A 735 -13.43 -7.71 -3.35
C PHE A 735 -12.36 -6.68 -3.70
N GLY A 736 -11.67 -6.11 -2.70
CA GLY A 736 -10.73 -5.02 -2.92
C GLY A 736 -9.30 -5.43 -3.29
N ARG A 737 -8.84 -6.60 -2.84
CA ARG A 737 -7.43 -7.02 -2.87
C ARG A 737 -6.49 -5.90 -2.38
N THR A 738 -6.82 -5.29 -1.24
CA THR A 738 -6.13 -4.10 -0.73
C THR A 738 -6.20 -3.93 0.79
N GLY A 739 -5.25 -3.19 1.35
CA GLY A 739 -5.17 -2.65 2.71
C GLY A 739 -4.41 -1.33 2.70
N PHE A 740 -4.29 -0.65 3.84
CA PHE A 740 -3.62 0.67 3.89
C PHE A 740 -2.16 0.57 3.44
N TYR A 741 -1.41 -0.37 4.04
CA TYR A 741 0.00 -0.57 3.75
C TYR A 741 0.25 -1.16 2.36
N GLN A 742 -0.65 -2.00 1.85
CA GLN A 742 -0.49 -2.72 0.59
C GLN A 742 -1.74 -2.67 -0.28
N SER A 743 -1.62 -2.07 -1.46
CA SER A 743 -2.68 -2.03 -2.48
C SER A 743 -2.32 -2.95 -3.63
N GLY A 744 -2.71 -4.24 -3.57
CA GLY A 744 -2.24 -5.27 -4.52
C GLY A 744 -3.05 -5.37 -5.82
N GLY A 745 -4.38 -5.45 -5.74
CA GLY A 745 -5.27 -5.57 -6.91
C GLY A 745 -5.20 -6.89 -7.69
N ALA A 746 -4.13 -7.66 -7.55
CA ALA A 746 -3.92 -8.96 -8.19
C ALA A 746 -4.58 -10.12 -7.44
N TYR A 747 -4.92 -11.18 -8.17
CA TYR A 747 -5.30 -12.47 -7.60
C TYR A 747 -4.03 -13.27 -7.32
N GLY A 748 -3.70 -13.48 -6.05
CA GLY A 748 -2.67 -14.45 -5.66
C GLY A 748 -3.25 -15.85 -5.63
N PHE A 749 -2.57 -16.81 -6.26
CA PHE A 749 -3.12 -18.15 -6.50
C PHE A 749 -3.40 -18.88 -5.19
N ARG A 750 -2.38 -19.05 -4.33
CA ARG A 750 -2.57 -19.63 -2.99
C ARG A 750 -3.46 -18.79 -2.09
N ASP A 751 -3.39 -17.47 -2.25
CA ASP A 751 -3.98 -16.48 -1.37
C ASP A 751 -5.50 -16.48 -1.44
N GLN A 752 -6.05 -16.23 -2.63
CA GLN A 752 -7.49 -16.13 -2.86
C GLN A 752 -8.20 -17.45 -2.58
N LEU A 753 -7.53 -18.58 -2.83
CA LEU A 753 -8.03 -19.90 -2.47
C LEU A 753 -8.18 -20.04 -0.96
N GLN A 754 -7.14 -19.73 -0.17
CA GLN A 754 -7.18 -19.78 1.29
C GLN A 754 -8.17 -18.77 1.90
N ASP A 755 -8.31 -17.59 1.29
CA ASP A 755 -9.27 -16.56 1.71
C ASP A 755 -10.72 -17.08 1.72
N THR A 756 -11.05 -18.11 0.93
CA THR A 756 -12.40 -18.69 0.90
C THR A 756 -12.71 -19.70 1.99
N LEU A 757 -11.72 -20.18 2.76
CA LEU A 757 -11.93 -21.21 3.78
C LEU A 757 -12.94 -20.80 4.86
N CYS A 758 -12.99 -19.52 5.24
CA CYS A 758 -13.99 -19.01 6.18
C CYS A 758 -15.43 -19.00 5.61
N LEU A 759 -15.58 -18.99 4.27
CA LEU A 759 -16.88 -18.88 3.61
C LEU A 759 -17.68 -20.17 3.59
N LYS A 760 -17.10 -21.30 3.98
CA LYS A 760 -17.79 -22.61 4.02
C LYS A 760 -19.10 -22.61 4.83
N TYR A 761 -19.20 -21.76 5.84
CA TYR A 761 -20.40 -21.66 6.67
C TYR A 761 -21.42 -20.63 6.14
N ILE A 762 -21.02 -19.78 5.20
CA ILE A 762 -21.78 -18.58 4.84
C ILE A 762 -22.16 -18.56 3.37
N ASN A 763 -21.19 -18.80 2.49
CA ASN A 763 -21.37 -18.82 1.04
C ASN A 763 -20.36 -19.76 0.33
N PRO A 764 -20.57 -21.09 0.40
CA PRO A 764 -19.73 -22.07 -0.32
C PRO A 764 -19.67 -21.84 -1.84
N GLN A 765 -20.66 -21.18 -2.43
CA GLN A 765 -20.65 -20.90 -3.87
C GLN A 765 -19.50 -19.98 -4.27
N MET A 766 -19.12 -19.02 -3.43
CA MET A 766 -17.94 -18.17 -3.69
C MET A 766 -16.64 -18.99 -3.69
N MET A 767 -16.55 -20.00 -2.83
CA MET A 767 -15.42 -20.94 -2.80
C MET A 767 -15.34 -21.76 -4.09
N LYS A 768 -16.46 -22.35 -4.55
CA LYS A 768 -16.54 -23.03 -5.86
C LYS A 768 -16.10 -22.13 -7.01
N ASN A 769 -16.59 -20.90 -7.04
CA ASN A 769 -16.24 -19.94 -8.10
C ASN A 769 -14.74 -19.61 -8.11
N GLN A 770 -14.09 -19.54 -6.94
CA GLN A 770 -12.64 -19.33 -6.88
C GLN A 770 -11.86 -20.54 -7.37
N ILE A 771 -12.25 -21.78 -7.01
CA ILE A 771 -11.61 -23.00 -7.53
C ILE A 771 -11.64 -23.01 -9.07
N ILE A 772 -12.82 -22.78 -9.66
CA ILE A 772 -13.02 -22.75 -11.12
C ILE A 772 -12.26 -21.59 -11.77
N LYS A 773 -12.11 -20.46 -11.09
CA LYS A 773 -11.29 -19.36 -11.59
C LYS A 773 -9.82 -19.78 -11.63
N HIS A 774 -9.29 -20.28 -10.52
CA HIS A 774 -7.87 -20.62 -10.39
C HIS A 774 -7.45 -21.76 -11.32
N SER A 775 -8.33 -22.73 -11.58
CA SER A 775 -8.02 -23.81 -12.52
C SER A 775 -7.72 -23.31 -13.94
N LYS A 776 -8.29 -22.17 -14.34
CA LYS A 776 -8.01 -21.51 -15.64
C LYS A 776 -6.63 -20.87 -15.72
N HIS A 777 -5.96 -20.70 -14.58
CA HIS A 777 -4.62 -20.12 -14.45
C HIS A 777 -3.55 -21.21 -14.18
N GLN A 778 -3.91 -22.48 -14.41
CA GLN A 778 -2.96 -23.59 -14.44
C GLN A 778 -2.43 -23.78 -15.86
N PHE A 779 -1.11 -23.97 -16.00
CA PHE A 779 -0.46 -24.31 -17.26
C PHE A 779 -0.64 -25.79 -17.59
N ILE A 780 -0.50 -26.15 -18.88
CA ILE A 780 -0.57 -27.55 -19.35
C ILE A 780 0.42 -28.46 -18.59
N GLU A 781 1.58 -27.93 -18.21
CA GLU A 781 2.60 -28.67 -17.46
C GLU A 781 2.22 -28.95 -15.99
N GLY A 782 1.15 -28.33 -15.47
CA GLY A 782 0.60 -28.56 -14.13
C GLY A 782 0.97 -27.52 -13.07
N ASP A 783 1.99 -26.69 -13.32
CA ASP A 783 2.26 -25.47 -12.55
C ASP A 783 1.28 -24.34 -12.89
N VAL A 784 1.34 -23.23 -12.16
CA VAL A 784 0.31 -22.18 -12.17
C VAL A 784 0.95 -20.79 -12.25
N GLU A 785 0.14 -19.78 -12.59
CA GLU A 785 0.51 -18.40 -12.28
C GLU A 785 0.51 -18.22 -10.76
N HIS A 786 1.56 -17.62 -10.21
CA HIS A 786 1.65 -17.32 -8.78
C HIS A 786 0.72 -16.16 -8.39
N TRP A 787 0.59 -15.16 -9.27
CA TRP A 787 -0.48 -14.16 -9.23
C TRP A 787 -0.77 -13.57 -10.63
N TRP A 788 -1.97 -13.02 -10.82
CA TRP A 788 -2.36 -12.35 -12.07
C TRP A 788 -3.30 -11.16 -11.87
N HIS A 789 -3.37 -10.30 -12.88
CA HIS A 789 -4.36 -9.23 -13.01
C HIS A 789 -5.40 -9.64 -14.07
N GLU A 790 -6.63 -9.85 -13.62
CA GLU A 790 -7.75 -10.25 -14.50
C GLU A 790 -7.97 -9.23 -15.64
N GLU A 791 -7.82 -7.94 -15.34
CA GLU A 791 -8.15 -6.85 -16.26
C GLU A 791 -7.15 -6.70 -17.42
N THR A 792 -5.91 -7.16 -17.24
CA THR A 792 -4.86 -7.09 -18.27
C THR A 792 -4.48 -8.47 -18.82
N SER A 793 -4.99 -9.54 -18.22
CA SER A 793 -4.62 -10.94 -18.50
C SER A 793 -3.11 -11.21 -18.38
N ARG A 794 -2.41 -10.37 -17.61
CA ARG A 794 -1.01 -10.57 -17.28
C ARG A 794 -0.88 -11.22 -15.93
N GLY A 795 0.06 -12.14 -15.80
CA GLY A 795 0.43 -12.71 -14.53
C GLY A 795 1.87 -13.18 -14.52
N ILE A 796 2.28 -13.66 -13.37
CA ILE A 796 3.65 -14.10 -13.13
C ILE A 796 3.69 -15.62 -12.99
N ARG A 797 4.54 -16.27 -13.77
CA ARG A 797 4.89 -17.69 -13.62
C ARG A 797 6.18 -17.77 -12.83
N THR A 798 6.20 -18.54 -11.74
CA THR A 798 7.37 -18.70 -10.84
C THR A 798 7.70 -20.17 -10.63
N ARG A 799 8.71 -20.46 -9.79
CA ARG A 799 9.00 -21.82 -9.29
C ARG A 799 8.54 -22.04 -7.86
N PHE A 800 7.52 -21.31 -7.41
CA PHE A 800 6.90 -21.59 -6.13
C PHE A 800 6.23 -22.96 -6.16
N SER A 801 6.58 -23.78 -5.17
CA SER A 801 6.31 -25.22 -5.22
C SER A 801 4.98 -25.62 -4.59
N ASP A 802 4.35 -24.72 -3.82
CA ASP A 802 3.10 -24.98 -3.09
C ASP A 802 1.84 -24.42 -3.77
N ASP A 803 1.96 -23.37 -4.59
CA ASP A 803 0.80 -22.66 -5.17
C ASP A 803 -0.24 -23.60 -5.78
N LEU A 804 0.20 -24.50 -6.65
CA LEU A 804 -0.66 -25.44 -7.38
C LEU A 804 -1.43 -26.40 -6.46
N LEU A 805 -0.87 -26.72 -5.29
CA LEU A 805 -1.44 -27.67 -4.34
C LEU A 805 -2.60 -27.07 -3.55
N TRP A 806 -2.64 -25.74 -3.37
CA TRP A 806 -3.73 -25.06 -2.68
C TRP A 806 -5.08 -25.21 -3.38
N MET A 807 -5.09 -25.34 -4.72
CA MET A 807 -6.32 -25.61 -5.46
C MET A 807 -6.92 -26.96 -5.06
N VAL A 808 -6.07 -27.99 -4.92
CA VAL A 808 -6.50 -29.33 -4.49
C VAL A 808 -6.99 -29.30 -3.05
N TYR A 809 -6.24 -28.64 -2.15
CA TYR A 809 -6.64 -28.49 -0.75
C TYR A 809 -8.02 -27.84 -0.60
N VAL A 810 -8.27 -26.74 -1.32
CA VAL A 810 -9.55 -26.00 -1.23
C VAL A 810 -10.67 -26.75 -1.93
N LEU A 811 -10.40 -27.47 -3.03
CA LEU A 811 -11.36 -28.37 -3.66
C LEU A 811 -11.85 -29.46 -2.69
N GLU A 812 -10.93 -30.07 -1.93
CA GLU A 812 -11.27 -31.05 -0.89
C GLU A 812 -12.11 -30.44 0.22
N GLU A 813 -11.74 -29.26 0.73
CA GLU A 813 -12.52 -28.54 1.74
C GLU A 813 -13.94 -28.19 1.25
N TYR A 814 -14.08 -27.83 -0.03
CA TYR A 814 -15.39 -27.55 -0.64
C TYR A 814 -16.25 -28.81 -0.70
N ILE A 815 -15.70 -29.93 -1.21
CA ILE A 815 -16.42 -31.21 -1.32
C ILE A 815 -16.77 -31.72 0.08
N ASP A 816 -15.85 -31.63 1.04
CA ASP A 816 -16.10 -32.04 2.41
C ASP A 816 -17.22 -31.21 3.03
N CYS A 817 -17.23 -29.88 2.89
CA CYS A 817 -18.28 -29.07 3.48
C CYS A 817 -19.65 -29.25 2.81
N THR A 818 -19.69 -29.34 1.49
CA THR A 818 -20.95 -29.29 0.71
C THR A 818 -21.51 -30.66 0.35
N GLY A 819 -20.64 -31.68 0.25
CA GLY A 819 -20.96 -32.96 -0.37
C GLY A 819 -21.08 -32.91 -1.91
N ASP A 820 -20.82 -31.76 -2.54
CA ASP A 820 -20.91 -31.57 -3.98
C ASP A 820 -19.67 -32.12 -4.69
N SER A 821 -19.66 -33.42 -4.97
CA SER A 821 -18.60 -34.04 -5.78
C SER A 821 -18.72 -33.73 -7.27
N SER A 822 -19.79 -33.07 -7.74
CA SER A 822 -19.96 -32.77 -9.17
C SER A 822 -18.94 -31.75 -9.67
N ILE A 823 -18.37 -30.95 -8.76
CA ILE A 823 -17.27 -30.03 -9.07
C ILE A 823 -16.08 -30.74 -9.70
N LEU A 824 -15.83 -32.02 -9.38
CA LEU A 824 -14.73 -32.81 -9.95
C LEU A 824 -14.87 -33.04 -11.46
N GLU A 825 -16.10 -32.93 -11.98
CA GLU A 825 -16.42 -33.08 -13.40
C GLU A 825 -16.53 -31.74 -14.14
N GLU A 826 -16.43 -30.60 -13.44
CA GLU A 826 -16.41 -29.28 -14.08
C GLU A 826 -15.12 -29.15 -14.91
N GLU A 827 -15.26 -28.70 -16.15
CA GLU A 827 -14.12 -28.61 -17.07
C GLU A 827 -13.69 -27.17 -17.32
N THR A 828 -12.38 -26.92 -17.25
CA THR A 828 -11.77 -25.63 -17.62
C THR A 828 -10.57 -25.82 -18.52
N SER A 829 -10.22 -24.77 -19.26
CA SER A 829 -9.02 -24.76 -20.08
C SER A 829 -7.77 -24.48 -19.23
N TYR A 830 -6.61 -24.89 -19.73
CA TYR A 830 -5.30 -24.49 -19.18
C TYR A 830 -4.76 -23.22 -19.87
N LEU A 831 -3.74 -22.61 -19.29
CA LEU A 831 -2.85 -21.65 -19.97
C LEU A 831 -1.76 -22.37 -20.77
N GLN A 832 -1.26 -21.70 -21.80
CA GLN A 832 -0.06 -22.12 -22.53
C GLN A 832 0.99 -21.01 -22.52
N GLY A 833 2.26 -21.39 -22.36
CA GLY A 833 3.37 -20.46 -22.35
C GLY A 833 4.69 -21.22 -22.17
N ASN A 834 5.79 -20.59 -22.58
CA ASN A 834 7.11 -21.18 -22.43
C ASN A 834 7.40 -21.49 -20.95
N VAL A 835 7.88 -22.72 -20.69
CA VAL A 835 8.40 -23.12 -19.37
C VAL A 835 9.60 -22.24 -19.01
N LEU A 836 9.75 -21.94 -17.72
CA LEU A 836 10.88 -21.17 -17.21
C LEU A 836 12.20 -21.90 -17.45
N GLN A 837 13.18 -21.24 -18.07
CA GLN A 837 14.52 -21.79 -18.30
C GLN A 837 15.26 -21.96 -16.98
N ASP A 838 16.18 -22.93 -16.84
CA ASP A 838 16.82 -23.28 -15.55
C ASP A 838 17.37 -22.09 -14.73
N ASN A 839 17.82 -21.01 -15.39
CA ASN A 839 18.36 -19.79 -14.77
C ASN A 839 17.33 -18.67 -14.54
N GLU A 840 16.07 -18.86 -14.92
CA GLU A 840 15.00 -17.86 -14.87
C GLU A 840 14.02 -18.16 -13.73
N ALA A 841 14.08 -17.42 -12.63
CA ALA A 841 13.25 -17.68 -11.44
C ALA A 841 11.75 -17.39 -11.65
N GLU A 842 11.46 -16.35 -12.44
CA GLU A 842 10.11 -15.84 -12.65
C GLU A 842 9.99 -15.18 -14.03
N ARG A 843 8.77 -15.14 -14.57
CA ARG A 843 8.44 -14.39 -15.77
C ARG A 843 7.07 -13.74 -15.63
N TYR A 844 7.00 -12.44 -15.86
CA TYR A 844 5.74 -11.70 -15.95
C TYR A 844 5.36 -11.49 -17.43
N ASP A 845 4.24 -12.05 -17.86
CA ASP A 845 3.83 -12.05 -19.26
C ASP A 845 2.30 -12.14 -19.43
N ILE A 846 1.83 -12.09 -20.68
CA ILE A 846 0.48 -12.46 -21.07
C ILE A 846 0.48 -13.92 -21.48
N TYR A 847 -0.30 -14.75 -20.79
CA TYR A 847 -0.41 -16.17 -21.11
C TYR A 847 -1.76 -16.46 -21.79
N PRO A 848 -1.76 -16.89 -23.06
CA PRO A 848 -3.00 -17.23 -23.74
C PRO A 848 -3.63 -18.51 -23.19
N GLU A 849 -4.96 -18.58 -23.26
CA GLU A 849 -5.72 -19.80 -23.03
C GLU A 849 -5.32 -20.87 -24.06
N SER A 850 -5.18 -22.11 -23.60
CA SER A 850 -4.88 -23.27 -24.44
C SER A 850 -6.15 -23.96 -24.94
N ASN A 851 -6.01 -24.76 -26.00
CA ASN A 851 -7.10 -25.60 -26.50
C ASN A 851 -7.30 -26.90 -25.67
N VAL A 852 -6.46 -27.16 -24.67
CA VAL A 852 -6.58 -28.32 -23.79
C VAL A 852 -7.53 -27.96 -22.66
N LYS A 853 -8.56 -28.79 -22.49
CA LYS A 853 -9.59 -28.65 -21.47
C LYS A 853 -9.77 -30.00 -20.77
N GLU A 854 -9.77 -29.99 -19.45
CA GLU A 854 -9.93 -31.18 -18.64
C GLU A 854 -10.78 -30.89 -17.40
N THR A 855 -11.22 -31.94 -16.72
CA THR A 855 -12.03 -31.84 -15.50
C THR A 855 -11.19 -31.40 -14.30
N MET A 856 -11.83 -30.84 -13.27
CA MET A 856 -11.17 -30.47 -12.01
C MET A 856 -10.40 -31.63 -11.36
N TYR A 857 -10.88 -32.86 -11.55
CA TYR A 857 -10.14 -34.06 -11.16
C TYR A 857 -8.76 -34.11 -11.81
N TYR A 858 -8.66 -33.93 -13.13
CA TYR A 858 -7.39 -33.99 -13.86
C TYR A 858 -6.51 -32.76 -13.63
N HIS A 859 -7.09 -31.57 -13.48
CA HIS A 859 -6.36 -30.39 -12.99
C HIS A 859 -5.65 -30.68 -11.65
N SER A 860 -6.36 -31.36 -10.73
CA SER A 860 -5.81 -31.78 -9.43
C SER A 860 -4.73 -32.86 -9.56
N ILE A 861 -4.92 -33.84 -10.46
CA ILE A 861 -3.89 -34.84 -10.75
C ILE A 861 -2.62 -34.18 -11.31
N ARG A 862 -2.74 -33.23 -12.24
CA ARG A 862 -1.57 -32.52 -12.79
C ARG A 862 -0.83 -31.73 -11.72
N ALA A 863 -1.57 -31.08 -10.82
CA ALA A 863 -0.98 -30.40 -9.68
C ALA A 863 -0.19 -31.39 -8.81
N ILE A 864 -0.83 -32.48 -8.35
CA ILE A 864 -0.16 -33.48 -7.52
C ILE A 864 1.09 -34.04 -8.23
N GLU A 865 0.95 -34.49 -9.49
CA GLU A 865 2.06 -35.05 -10.27
C GLU A 865 3.22 -34.07 -10.45
N LYS A 866 2.94 -32.78 -10.66
CA LYS A 866 3.97 -31.74 -10.76
C LYS A 866 4.75 -31.58 -9.45
N SER A 867 4.09 -31.76 -8.30
CA SER A 867 4.71 -31.70 -6.97
C SER A 867 5.42 -33.00 -6.55
N LEU A 868 5.28 -34.12 -7.28
CA LEU A 868 6.00 -35.38 -7.03
C LEU A 868 7.47 -35.32 -7.47
N ASN A 869 8.17 -34.25 -7.08
CA ASN A 869 9.56 -33.96 -7.43
C ASN A 869 10.41 -33.93 -6.16
N PHE A 870 11.04 -35.05 -5.85
CA PHE A 870 11.80 -35.25 -4.61
C PHE A 870 13.30 -35.03 -4.81
N GLY A 871 13.98 -34.49 -3.79
CA GLY A 871 15.43 -34.34 -3.76
C GLY A 871 16.14 -35.55 -3.14
N GLU A 872 17.39 -35.34 -2.73
CA GLU A 872 18.27 -36.41 -2.23
C GLU A 872 17.82 -36.96 -0.86
N ASN A 873 17.09 -36.16 -0.08
CA ASN A 873 16.57 -36.56 1.23
C ASN A 873 15.16 -37.18 1.13
N GLY A 874 14.62 -37.40 -0.08
CA GLY A 874 13.28 -37.92 -0.29
C GLY A 874 12.17 -36.94 0.13
N LEU A 875 12.47 -35.64 0.12
CA LEU A 875 11.56 -34.54 0.44
C LEU A 875 11.26 -33.74 -0.85
N PRO A 876 10.09 -33.11 -0.97
CA PRO A 876 9.77 -32.36 -2.19
C PRO A 876 10.65 -31.12 -2.33
N LYS A 877 11.06 -30.84 -3.56
CA LYS A 877 11.89 -29.69 -3.88
C LYS A 877 11.15 -28.38 -3.66
N ILE A 878 11.80 -27.42 -3.03
CA ILE A 878 11.21 -26.12 -2.68
C ILE A 878 11.18 -25.14 -3.87
N GLY A 879 12.05 -25.30 -4.86
CA GLY A 879 12.17 -24.34 -5.95
C GLY A 879 12.61 -22.96 -5.45
N THR A 880 11.97 -21.89 -5.94
CA THR A 880 12.26 -20.52 -5.51
C THR A 880 11.43 -20.05 -4.32
N GLY A 881 10.71 -20.97 -3.67
CA GLY A 881 9.87 -20.67 -2.52
C GLY A 881 8.80 -21.73 -2.29
N ASP A 882 8.40 -21.88 -1.03
CA ASP A 882 7.14 -22.50 -0.65
C ASP A 882 6.22 -21.41 -0.08
N TRP A 883 5.37 -21.74 0.89
CA TRP A 883 4.49 -20.76 1.51
C TRP A 883 5.23 -19.54 2.11
N ASN A 884 6.50 -19.70 2.54
CA ASN A 884 7.33 -18.56 2.92
C ASN A 884 8.05 -17.99 1.69
N ASP A 885 7.50 -16.91 1.13
CA ASP A 885 8.07 -16.21 -0.02
C ASP A 885 9.52 -15.75 0.19
N GLY A 886 9.90 -15.52 1.44
CA GLY A 886 11.23 -15.06 1.83
C GLY A 886 12.37 -16.05 1.56
N PHE A 887 12.05 -17.32 1.30
CA PHE A 887 13.00 -18.42 1.08
C PHE A 887 13.47 -18.55 -0.37
N SER A 888 13.66 -17.41 -1.03
CA SER A 888 13.92 -17.29 -2.47
C SER A 888 15.23 -17.92 -2.96
N GLU A 889 16.18 -18.20 -2.06
CA GLU A 889 17.50 -18.76 -2.37
C GLU A 889 17.72 -20.17 -1.82
N VAL A 890 16.71 -20.80 -1.21
CA VAL A 890 16.85 -22.15 -0.63
C VAL A 890 17.02 -23.22 -1.71
N GLY A 891 16.25 -23.14 -2.81
CA GLY A 891 16.24 -24.14 -3.87
C GLY A 891 16.31 -23.56 -5.28
N ASN A 892 16.84 -22.35 -5.46
CA ASN A 892 16.85 -21.67 -6.76
C ASN A 892 17.73 -22.36 -7.81
N LYS A 893 18.65 -23.24 -7.40
CA LYS A 893 19.44 -24.13 -8.28
C LYS A 893 18.81 -25.52 -8.46
N GLY A 894 17.58 -25.73 -7.97
CA GLY A 894 16.79 -26.93 -8.22
C GLY A 894 17.17 -28.17 -7.40
N LYS A 895 17.90 -28.01 -6.29
CA LYS A 895 18.26 -29.09 -5.36
C LYS A 895 17.60 -28.97 -3.99
N GLY A 896 17.36 -27.76 -3.50
CA GLY A 896 16.80 -27.51 -2.17
C GLY A 896 15.44 -28.18 -1.95
N GLU A 897 15.18 -28.62 -0.73
CA GLU A 897 14.01 -29.41 -0.32
C GLU A 897 13.27 -28.76 0.85
N SER A 898 11.93 -28.87 0.87
CA SER A 898 11.08 -28.33 1.95
C SER A 898 10.42 -29.45 2.76
N VAL A 899 10.64 -29.42 4.08
CA VAL A 899 9.98 -30.36 5.02
C VAL A 899 8.50 -30.01 5.18
N TRP A 900 8.18 -28.72 5.27
CA TRP A 900 6.79 -28.24 5.35
C TRP A 900 5.98 -28.68 4.11
N LEU A 901 6.52 -28.48 2.91
CA LEU A 901 5.86 -28.89 1.68
C LEU A 901 5.64 -30.41 1.65
N GLY A 902 6.54 -31.20 2.23
CA GLY A 902 6.36 -32.65 2.38
C GLY A 902 5.15 -32.99 3.25
N PHE A 903 4.96 -32.32 4.39
CA PHE A 903 3.75 -32.49 5.20
C PHE A 903 2.48 -32.05 4.47
N PHE A 904 2.54 -30.93 3.76
CA PHE A 904 1.40 -30.42 3.00
C PHE A 904 0.99 -31.36 1.85
N LEU A 905 1.98 -31.85 1.08
CA LEU A 905 1.78 -32.81 0.00
C LEU A 905 1.23 -34.14 0.52
N TYR A 906 1.74 -34.64 1.66
CA TYR A 906 1.21 -35.84 2.31
C TYR A 906 -0.28 -35.67 2.64
N HIS A 907 -0.65 -34.55 3.26
CA HIS A 907 -2.03 -34.24 3.62
C HIS A 907 -2.97 -34.26 2.41
N ILE A 908 -2.56 -33.61 1.32
CA ILE A 908 -3.34 -33.54 0.08
C ILE A 908 -3.50 -34.92 -0.56
N ILE A 909 -2.40 -35.66 -0.77
CA ILE A 909 -2.48 -36.97 -1.43
C ILE A 909 -3.35 -37.92 -0.60
N GLN A 910 -3.21 -37.91 0.73
CA GLN A 910 -4.01 -38.75 1.62
C GLN A 910 -5.51 -38.47 1.49
N ARG A 911 -5.91 -37.20 1.44
CA ARG A 911 -7.31 -36.78 1.27
C ARG A 911 -7.84 -37.01 -0.13
N PHE A 912 -6.98 -37.03 -1.15
CA PHE A 912 -7.38 -37.20 -2.54
C PHE A 912 -7.50 -38.66 -2.98
N LEU A 913 -6.81 -39.60 -2.29
CA LEU A 913 -6.84 -41.05 -2.57
C LEU A 913 -8.25 -41.65 -2.73
N PRO A 914 -9.27 -41.29 -1.93
CA PRO A 914 -10.63 -41.80 -2.10
C PRO A 914 -11.22 -41.50 -3.48
N TYR A 915 -10.94 -40.33 -4.07
CA TYR A 915 -11.45 -39.95 -5.39
C TYR A 915 -10.78 -40.76 -6.50
N ILE A 916 -9.47 -41.02 -6.38
CA ILE A 916 -8.72 -41.88 -7.30
C ILE A 916 -9.27 -43.31 -7.27
N ARG A 917 -9.54 -43.82 -6.07
CA ARG A 917 -10.17 -45.13 -5.89
C ARG A 917 -11.57 -45.16 -6.52
N GLN A 918 -12.37 -44.11 -6.33
CA GLN A 918 -13.73 -44.02 -6.88
C GLN A 918 -13.73 -43.93 -8.42
N LYS A 919 -12.73 -43.27 -9.03
CA LYS A 919 -12.51 -43.25 -10.49
C LYS A 919 -11.97 -44.56 -11.06
N GLY A 920 -11.51 -45.49 -10.20
CA GLY A 920 -11.03 -46.82 -10.61
C GLY A 920 -9.59 -46.83 -11.13
N GLU A 921 -8.77 -45.82 -10.82
CA GLU A 921 -7.39 -45.70 -11.31
C GLU A 921 -6.39 -46.45 -10.40
N THR A 922 -6.45 -47.78 -10.40
CA THR A 922 -5.68 -48.65 -9.49
C THR A 922 -4.17 -48.38 -9.50
N GLN A 923 -3.55 -48.21 -10.67
CA GLN A 923 -2.11 -47.96 -10.78
C GLN A 923 -1.68 -46.64 -10.11
N ARG A 924 -2.48 -45.58 -10.26
CA ARG A 924 -2.22 -44.28 -9.62
C ARG A 924 -2.46 -44.36 -8.11
N TYR A 925 -3.52 -45.05 -7.69
CA TYR A 925 -3.80 -45.30 -6.27
C TYR A 925 -2.62 -46.02 -5.59
N GLU A 926 -2.08 -47.08 -6.19
CA GLU A 926 -0.92 -47.82 -5.66
C GLU A 926 0.35 -46.95 -5.64
N LYS A 927 0.62 -46.20 -6.72
CA LYS A 927 1.74 -45.24 -6.78
C LYS A 927 1.67 -44.23 -5.64
N TYR A 928 0.51 -43.59 -5.43
CA TYR A 928 0.36 -42.55 -4.41
C TYR A 928 0.41 -43.12 -3.00
N THR A 929 -0.14 -44.32 -2.79
CA THR A 929 -0.03 -45.02 -1.50
C THR A 929 1.44 -45.31 -1.16
N LYS A 930 2.24 -45.75 -2.14
CA LYS A 930 3.68 -45.96 -1.95
C LYS A 930 4.40 -44.65 -1.62
N ILE A 931 4.11 -43.58 -2.39
CA ILE A 931 4.70 -42.26 -2.17
C ILE A 931 4.38 -41.73 -0.77
N LEU A 932 3.14 -41.87 -0.29
CA LEU A 932 2.78 -41.47 1.07
C LEU A 932 3.63 -42.21 2.12
N SER A 933 3.80 -43.53 1.95
CA SER A 933 4.63 -44.33 2.85
C SER A 933 6.09 -43.86 2.85
N ASP A 934 6.69 -43.71 1.67
CA ASP A 934 8.08 -43.30 1.51
C ASP A 934 8.31 -41.87 2.05
N LEU A 935 7.39 -40.95 1.75
CA LEU A 935 7.44 -39.57 2.21
C LEU A 935 7.29 -39.47 3.73
N GLN A 936 6.39 -40.24 4.35
CA GLN A 936 6.24 -40.27 5.80
C GLN A 936 7.52 -40.74 6.49
N ILE A 937 8.21 -41.75 5.92
CA ILE A 937 9.51 -42.22 6.42
C ILE A 937 10.55 -41.10 6.32
N SER A 938 10.66 -40.43 5.17
CA SER A 938 11.60 -39.32 4.95
C SER A 938 11.34 -38.14 5.89
N LEU A 939 10.07 -37.73 6.07
CA LEU A 939 9.67 -36.65 6.97
C LEU A 939 10.06 -36.93 8.42
N ASN A 940 9.85 -38.16 8.88
CA ASN A 940 10.16 -38.52 10.25
C ASN A 940 11.65 -38.83 10.47
N ASN A 941 12.42 -39.17 9.45
CA ASN A 941 13.85 -39.45 9.60
C ASN A 941 14.70 -38.27 9.18
N ASN A 942 14.71 -37.94 7.88
CA ASN A 942 15.52 -36.87 7.33
C ASN A 942 14.94 -35.50 7.74
N GLY A 943 13.62 -35.37 7.86
CA GLY A 943 13.00 -34.15 8.36
C GLY A 943 13.13 -33.92 9.86
N TRP A 944 13.67 -34.85 10.65
CA TRP A 944 13.74 -34.73 12.13
C TRP A 944 15.13 -34.35 12.62
N ASP A 945 15.20 -33.36 13.51
CA ASP A 945 16.47 -32.83 14.06
C ASP A 945 16.74 -33.28 15.52
N GLY A 946 15.93 -34.21 16.04
CA GLY A 946 16.09 -34.75 17.40
C GLY A 946 15.09 -34.17 18.41
N ARG A 947 14.78 -32.87 18.32
CA ARG A 947 13.79 -32.18 19.18
C ARG A 947 12.63 -31.56 18.41
N TRP A 948 12.86 -31.18 17.16
CA TRP A 948 11.84 -30.62 16.28
C TRP A 948 12.12 -31.06 14.84
N PHE A 949 11.19 -30.78 13.94
CA PHE A 949 11.37 -30.99 12.52
C PHE A 949 12.21 -29.85 11.91
N ARG A 950 13.16 -30.23 11.06
CA ARG A 950 13.91 -29.30 10.21
C ARG A 950 12.95 -28.51 9.34
N ARG A 951 13.39 -27.34 8.91
CA ARG A 951 12.60 -26.50 8.02
C ARG A 951 12.82 -26.82 6.55
N ALA A 952 14.08 -26.92 6.14
CA ALA A 952 14.47 -27.13 4.74
C ALA A 952 15.94 -27.59 4.61
N TYR A 953 16.27 -28.12 3.44
CA TYR A 953 17.63 -28.33 2.95
C TYR A 953 17.91 -27.35 1.82
N MET A 954 19.05 -26.65 1.88
CA MET A 954 19.47 -25.68 0.86
C MET A 954 20.21 -26.36 -0.29
N ASP A 955 20.32 -25.67 -1.43
CA ASP A 955 21.06 -26.16 -2.60
C ASP A 955 22.55 -26.49 -2.34
N ASP A 956 23.16 -25.87 -1.33
CA ASP A 956 24.54 -26.11 -0.90
C ASP A 956 24.68 -27.19 0.18
N GLY A 957 23.57 -27.83 0.56
CA GLY A 957 23.51 -28.87 1.58
C GLY A 957 23.35 -28.35 3.02
N LYS A 958 23.37 -27.03 3.25
CA LYS A 958 23.10 -26.47 4.58
C LYS A 958 21.64 -26.73 4.98
N ILE A 959 21.42 -26.87 6.28
CA ILE A 959 20.11 -27.15 6.87
C ILE A 959 19.56 -25.87 7.51
N LEU A 960 18.25 -25.64 7.34
CA LEU A 960 17.48 -24.63 8.06
C LEU A 960 16.60 -25.31 9.11
N GLY A 961 16.40 -24.66 10.26
CA GLY A 961 15.59 -25.22 11.35
C GLY A 961 16.29 -26.33 12.13
N SER A 962 17.60 -26.23 12.32
CA SER A 962 18.40 -27.19 13.10
C SER A 962 18.94 -26.59 14.40
N ILE A 963 19.09 -27.43 15.43
CA ILE A 963 19.70 -27.10 16.72
C ILE A 963 21.13 -26.57 16.59
N GLU A 964 21.83 -26.94 15.52
CA GLU A 964 23.19 -26.47 15.19
C GLU A 964 23.20 -25.06 14.62
N ASN A 965 22.04 -24.51 14.19
CA ASN A 965 21.99 -23.18 13.62
C ASN A 965 22.01 -22.07 14.69
N GLU A 966 22.73 -20.99 14.38
CA GLU A 966 22.74 -19.73 15.14
C GLU A 966 21.51 -18.86 14.82
N GLU A 967 20.99 -18.98 13.59
CA GLU A 967 19.82 -18.26 13.07
C GLU A 967 18.80 -19.28 12.52
N CYS A 968 17.50 -19.01 12.64
CA CYS A 968 16.43 -19.94 12.22
C CYS A 968 16.68 -21.36 12.76
N ARG A 969 16.91 -21.45 14.08
CA ARG A 969 17.14 -22.71 14.78
C ARG A 969 15.88 -23.57 14.79
N ILE A 970 14.73 -22.94 14.94
CA ILE A 970 13.42 -23.56 14.88
C ILE A 970 12.46 -22.66 14.09
N ASP A 971 11.56 -23.30 13.33
CA ASP A 971 10.51 -22.66 12.54
C ASP A 971 9.16 -23.30 12.85
N SER A 972 8.12 -22.47 12.96
CA SER A 972 6.77 -22.82 13.41
C SER A 972 6.00 -23.70 12.43
N ILE A 973 6.14 -23.49 11.12
CA ILE A 973 5.22 -24.09 10.14
C ILE A 973 5.49 -25.58 9.94
N ALA A 974 6.77 -25.99 9.97
CA ALA A 974 7.12 -27.41 9.89
C ALA A 974 6.60 -28.19 11.10
N GLN A 975 6.64 -27.60 12.31
CA GLN A 975 6.14 -28.26 13.52
C GLN A 975 4.63 -28.40 13.45
N SER A 976 3.94 -27.30 13.15
CA SER A 976 2.47 -27.26 13.08
C SER A 976 1.93 -28.26 12.06
N TRP A 977 2.54 -28.32 10.87
CA TRP A 977 2.08 -29.20 9.80
C TRP A 977 2.44 -30.68 9.99
N ALA A 978 3.42 -31.01 10.83
CA ALA A 978 3.65 -32.40 11.25
C ALA A 978 2.44 -33.00 11.99
N ILE A 979 1.66 -32.14 12.67
CA ILE A 979 0.42 -32.51 13.35
C ILE A 979 -0.76 -32.41 12.38
N ILE A 980 -0.91 -31.28 11.68
CA ILE A 980 -2.07 -31.01 10.80
C ILE A 980 -2.20 -32.08 9.70
N SER A 981 -1.07 -32.51 9.11
CA SER A 981 -1.04 -33.54 8.07
C SER A 981 -1.27 -34.96 8.59
N GLY A 982 -1.11 -35.19 9.90
CA GLY A 982 -1.08 -36.53 10.49
C GLY A 982 0.14 -37.38 10.11
N ALA A 983 1.13 -36.86 9.39
CA ALA A 983 2.27 -37.65 8.94
C ALA A 983 3.38 -37.77 10.01
N GLY A 984 3.49 -36.81 10.94
CA GLY A 984 4.46 -36.87 12.03
C GLY A 984 4.18 -38.02 12.99
N ASN A 985 5.22 -38.71 13.47
CA ASN A 985 5.07 -39.74 14.49
C ASN A 985 4.58 -39.11 15.81
N GLN A 986 3.70 -39.81 16.52
CA GLN A 986 3.02 -39.28 17.73
C GLN A 986 3.99 -38.79 18.81
N ASP A 987 5.10 -39.50 19.05
CA ASP A 987 6.14 -39.10 19.99
C ASP A 987 6.83 -37.81 19.56
N LYS A 988 7.13 -37.67 18.27
CA LYS A 988 7.78 -36.47 17.69
C LYS A 988 6.85 -35.26 17.66
N GLN A 989 5.56 -35.47 17.40
CA GLN A 989 4.56 -34.41 17.40
C GLN A 989 4.51 -33.66 18.74
N ILE A 990 4.49 -34.40 19.86
CA ILE A 990 4.45 -33.81 21.20
C ILE A 990 5.74 -33.03 21.47
N ILE A 991 6.91 -33.62 21.21
CA ILE A 991 8.22 -32.98 21.45
C ILE A 991 8.40 -31.72 20.57
N ALA A 992 7.92 -31.76 19.32
CA ALA A 992 8.00 -30.63 18.41
C ALA A 992 7.15 -29.44 18.90
N MET A 993 5.93 -29.69 19.36
CA MET A 993 5.04 -28.63 19.87
C MET A 993 5.50 -28.07 21.23
N GLU A 994 6.05 -28.91 22.11
CA GLU A 994 6.73 -28.42 23.32
C GLU A 994 7.92 -27.52 22.99
N SER A 995 8.70 -27.87 21.96
CA SER A 995 9.81 -27.05 21.49
C SER A 995 9.32 -25.72 20.89
N LEU A 996 8.26 -25.75 20.08
CA LEU A 996 7.62 -24.55 19.57
C LEU A 996 7.16 -23.63 20.71
N GLU A 997 6.49 -24.18 21.72
CA GLU A 997 6.05 -23.39 22.88
C GLU A 997 7.23 -22.75 23.61
N ASN A 998 8.30 -23.50 23.85
CA ASN A 998 9.44 -23.02 24.63
C ASN A 998 10.27 -21.94 23.91
N HIS A 999 10.27 -21.94 22.56
CA HIS A 999 11.15 -21.08 21.77
C HIS A 999 10.41 -19.98 20.98
N LEU A 1000 9.18 -20.24 20.54
CA LEU A 1000 8.47 -19.36 19.62
C LEU A 1000 7.28 -18.62 20.27
N VAL A 1001 6.78 -19.08 21.42
CA VAL A 1001 5.69 -18.39 22.12
C VAL A 1001 6.27 -17.37 23.09
N ASP A 1002 6.11 -16.09 22.74
CA ASP A 1002 6.52 -14.96 23.57
C ASP A 1002 5.30 -14.42 24.31
N ARG A 1003 5.14 -14.88 25.55
CA ARG A 1003 4.03 -14.48 26.44
C ARG A 1003 4.17 -13.04 26.96
N GLU A 1004 5.38 -12.50 26.98
CA GLU A 1004 5.62 -11.13 27.45
C GLU A 1004 5.07 -10.12 26.44
N ASN A 1005 5.36 -10.33 25.16
CA ASN A 1005 4.87 -9.48 24.07
C ASN A 1005 3.53 -9.95 23.49
N GLY A 1006 3.01 -11.11 23.92
CA GLY A 1006 1.71 -11.61 23.47
C GLY A 1006 1.72 -12.12 22.02
N ILE A 1007 2.84 -12.70 21.55
CA ILE A 1007 3.02 -13.13 20.16
C ILE A 1007 3.51 -14.57 20.01
N ILE A 1008 3.30 -15.16 18.83
CA ILE A 1008 3.82 -16.47 18.43
C ILE A 1008 4.68 -16.28 17.18
N LYS A 1009 6.00 -16.37 17.35
CA LYS A 1009 7.00 -16.10 16.29
C LYS A 1009 6.96 -17.17 15.20
N LEU A 1010 7.29 -16.78 13.97
CA LEU A 1010 7.45 -17.70 12.85
C LEU A 1010 8.73 -18.54 12.99
N LEU A 1011 9.85 -17.92 13.38
CA LEU A 1011 11.14 -18.57 13.56
C LEU A 1011 11.96 -17.84 14.64
N ASP A 1012 12.93 -18.53 15.24
CA ASP A 1012 13.83 -17.93 16.24
C ASP A 1012 15.17 -18.69 16.30
N PRO A 1013 16.30 -17.99 16.51
CA PRO A 1013 16.48 -16.54 16.37
C PRO A 1013 16.28 -16.04 14.92
N PRO A 1014 15.98 -14.76 14.68
CA PRO A 1014 15.86 -14.19 13.34
C PRO A 1014 17.20 -14.24 12.57
N PHE A 1015 17.13 -14.23 11.23
CA PHE A 1015 18.29 -14.05 10.38
C PHE A 1015 18.85 -12.64 10.50
N ASN A 1016 20.17 -12.50 10.62
CA ASN A 1016 20.84 -11.21 10.71
C ASN A 1016 22.19 -11.21 9.97
N GLU A 1017 23.26 -11.71 10.57
CA GLU A 1017 24.65 -11.62 10.06
C GLU A 1017 25.32 -12.99 9.87
N GLY A 1018 24.63 -14.10 10.17
CA GLY A 1018 25.19 -15.46 10.08
C GLY A 1018 25.45 -15.97 8.65
N ASP A 1019 25.96 -17.18 8.53
CA ASP A 1019 26.36 -17.77 7.23
C ASP A 1019 25.20 -18.34 6.39
N LEU A 1020 23.98 -18.39 6.95
CA LEU A 1020 22.80 -18.87 6.24
C LEU A 1020 22.28 -17.79 5.29
N ASN A 1021 21.97 -18.18 4.05
CA ASN A 1021 21.42 -17.30 3.03
C ASN A 1021 20.10 -17.86 2.47
N PRO A 1022 19.00 -17.77 3.22
CA PRO A 1022 17.69 -18.29 2.80
C PRO A 1022 17.05 -17.49 1.63
N GLY A 1023 17.49 -16.26 1.40
CA GLY A 1023 16.89 -15.36 0.42
C GLY A 1023 16.62 -13.98 1.01
N TYR A 1024 15.69 -13.24 0.39
CA TYR A 1024 15.43 -11.85 0.77
C TYR A 1024 14.89 -11.68 2.19
N ILE A 1025 14.38 -12.74 2.83
CA ILE A 1025 13.94 -12.70 4.23
C ILE A 1025 15.02 -12.14 5.18
N LYS A 1026 16.30 -12.42 4.89
CA LYS A 1026 17.44 -11.92 5.68
C LYS A 1026 17.66 -10.40 5.56
N ALA A 1027 17.08 -9.78 4.53
CA ALA A 1027 17.14 -8.33 4.34
C ALA A 1027 16.16 -7.58 5.26
N TYR A 1028 15.09 -8.23 5.75
CA TYR A 1028 14.22 -7.61 6.75
C TYR A 1028 14.96 -7.38 8.06
N LEU A 1029 14.54 -6.35 8.79
CA LEU A 1029 14.98 -6.14 10.16
C LEU A 1029 14.70 -7.40 11.02
N PRO A 1030 15.59 -7.75 11.96
CA PRO A 1030 15.34 -8.86 12.88
C PRO A 1030 14.03 -8.67 13.66
N GLY A 1031 13.23 -9.73 13.78
CA GLY A 1031 11.93 -9.71 14.46
C GLY A 1031 10.81 -9.02 13.68
N VAL A 1032 11.04 -8.65 12.42
CA VAL A 1032 10.05 -8.00 11.55
C VAL A 1032 9.55 -9.00 10.51
N ARG A 1033 8.23 -9.04 10.32
CA ARG A 1033 7.59 -9.85 9.27
C ARG A 1033 7.98 -11.33 9.36
N GLU A 1034 8.33 -11.95 8.23
CA GLU A 1034 8.73 -13.36 8.19
C GLU A 1034 10.06 -13.60 8.91
N ASN A 1035 10.89 -12.57 9.12
CA ASN A 1035 12.20 -12.70 9.78
C ASN A 1035 12.10 -12.66 11.31
N GLY A 1036 11.41 -13.65 11.88
CA GLY A 1036 11.31 -13.86 13.33
C GLY A 1036 10.26 -13.01 14.06
N GLY A 1037 9.44 -12.26 13.32
CA GLY A 1037 8.17 -11.74 13.85
C GLY A 1037 7.12 -12.84 13.99
N GLN A 1038 5.98 -12.51 14.60
CA GLN A 1038 4.77 -13.31 14.39
C GLN A 1038 4.27 -13.03 12.99
N TYR A 1039 4.25 -14.06 12.14
CA TYR A 1039 3.41 -14.05 10.96
C TYR A 1039 2.09 -14.71 11.34
N THR A 1040 1.00 -13.94 11.44
CA THR A 1040 -0.22 -14.39 12.12
C THR A 1040 -0.80 -15.67 11.52
N HIS A 1041 -0.63 -15.88 10.23
CA HIS A 1041 -1.01 -17.11 9.53
C HIS A 1041 -0.31 -18.36 10.09
N SER A 1042 1.00 -18.30 10.38
CA SER A 1042 1.74 -19.42 10.97
C SER A 1042 1.38 -19.64 12.43
N ALA A 1043 1.15 -18.57 13.18
CA ALA A 1043 0.65 -18.64 14.55
C ALA A 1043 -0.71 -19.36 14.63
N ILE A 1044 -1.60 -19.12 13.66
CA ILE A 1044 -2.89 -19.82 13.59
C ILE A 1044 -2.72 -21.31 13.32
N TRP A 1045 -1.75 -21.72 12.50
CA TRP A 1045 -1.46 -23.14 12.31
C TRP A 1045 -0.93 -23.81 13.58
N ALA A 1046 -0.12 -23.12 14.39
CA ALA A 1046 0.30 -23.63 15.69
C ALA A 1046 -0.91 -23.82 16.63
N ILE A 1047 -1.86 -22.89 16.63
CA ILE A 1047 -3.13 -23.01 17.38
C ILE A 1047 -3.95 -24.22 16.91
N ILE A 1048 -4.06 -24.42 15.60
CA ILE A 1048 -4.75 -25.58 15.03
C ILE A 1048 -4.06 -26.89 15.44
N ALA A 1049 -2.72 -26.93 15.40
CA ALA A 1049 -1.95 -28.10 15.82
C ALA A 1049 -2.16 -28.45 17.31
N GLU A 1050 -2.11 -27.46 18.21
CA GLU A 1050 -2.44 -27.64 19.63
C GLU A 1050 -3.87 -28.15 19.83
N SER A 1051 -4.81 -27.66 19.03
CA SER A 1051 -6.19 -28.12 19.08
C SER A 1051 -6.32 -29.60 18.68
N ILE A 1052 -5.55 -30.04 17.68
CA ILE A 1052 -5.53 -31.45 17.24
C ILE A 1052 -4.88 -32.34 18.32
N LEU A 1053 -3.90 -31.82 19.07
CA LEU A 1053 -3.32 -32.46 20.26
C LEU A 1053 -4.24 -32.44 21.49
N LYS A 1054 -5.44 -31.85 21.36
CA LYS A 1054 -6.53 -31.89 22.36
C LYS A 1054 -6.22 -31.09 23.64
N ASN A 1055 -5.33 -30.11 23.55
CA ASN A 1055 -5.01 -29.23 24.67
C ASN A 1055 -5.77 -27.91 24.58
N GLY A 1056 -7.02 -27.91 25.04
CA GLY A 1056 -7.92 -26.75 24.97
C GLY A 1056 -7.47 -25.54 25.80
N ASP A 1057 -6.69 -25.73 26.87
CA ASP A 1057 -6.16 -24.63 27.66
C ASP A 1057 -5.09 -23.85 26.87
N LYS A 1058 -4.08 -24.56 26.33
CA LYS A 1058 -3.02 -23.93 25.49
C LYS A 1058 -3.57 -23.38 24.18
N THR A 1059 -4.44 -24.14 23.52
CA THR A 1059 -5.08 -23.73 22.26
C THR A 1059 -5.74 -22.37 22.41
N PHE A 1060 -6.52 -22.20 23.48
CA PHE A 1060 -7.23 -20.95 23.71
C PHE A 1060 -6.31 -19.82 24.21
N GLU A 1061 -5.30 -20.12 25.02
CA GLU A 1061 -4.26 -19.16 25.40
C GLU A 1061 -3.65 -18.52 24.14
N PHE A 1062 -3.17 -19.36 23.22
CA PHE A 1062 -2.53 -18.92 21.97
C PHE A 1062 -3.52 -18.16 21.07
N TYR A 1063 -4.76 -18.65 20.95
CA TYR A 1063 -5.80 -17.98 20.16
C TYR A 1063 -6.15 -16.59 20.70
N LYS A 1064 -6.19 -16.46 22.04
CA LYS A 1064 -6.42 -15.18 22.71
C LYS A 1064 -5.22 -14.25 22.54
N MET A 1065 -3.99 -14.76 22.59
CA MET A 1065 -2.78 -13.96 22.40
C MET A 1065 -2.78 -13.25 21.04
N ILE A 1066 -3.25 -13.88 19.97
CA ILE A 1066 -3.24 -13.26 18.64
C ILE A 1066 -4.50 -12.42 18.31
N ASN A 1067 -5.41 -12.22 19.28
CA ASN A 1067 -6.61 -11.41 19.07
C ASN A 1067 -6.28 -9.90 19.21
N PRO A 1068 -6.52 -9.07 18.18
CA PRO A 1068 -6.19 -7.64 18.18
C PRO A 1068 -6.89 -6.83 19.29
N ILE A 1069 -8.07 -7.27 19.75
CA ILE A 1069 -8.77 -6.62 20.88
C ILE A 1069 -7.98 -6.79 22.19
N GLU A 1070 -7.28 -7.91 22.35
CA GLU A 1070 -6.50 -8.21 23.55
C GLU A 1070 -5.23 -7.36 23.62
N HIS A 1071 -4.67 -6.99 22.46
CA HIS A 1071 -3.51 -6.10 22.31
C HIS A 1071 -3.81 -4.61 22.49
N SER A 1072 -5.08 -4.25 22.69
CA SER A 1072 -5.52 -2.85 22.63
C SER A 1072 -6.53 -2.50 23.72
N ARG A 1073 -6.54 -3.24 24.84
CA ARG A 1073 -7.52 -3.09 25.93
C ARG A 1073 -7.46 -1.74 26.67
N ASN A 1074 -6.34 -1.06 26.59
CA ASN A 1074 -6.11 0.23 27.22
C ASN A 1074 -5.12 1.04 26.37
N LYS A 1075 -4.91 2.31 26.71
CA LYS A 1075 -4.06 3.22 25.96
C LYS A 1075 -2.60 2.77 25.84
N ALA A 1076 -2.03 2.18 26.90
CA ALA A 1076 -0.64 1.71 26.86
C ALA A 1076 -0.50 0.54 25.88
N ALA A 1077 -1.41 -0.44 25.94
CA ALA A 1077 -1.45 -1.57 25.02
C ALA A 1077 -1.68 -1.10 23.57
N ALA A 1078 -2.64 -0.19 23.35
CA ALA A 1078 -2.90 0.40 22.03
C ALA A 1078 -1.69 1.19 21.48
N ASN A 1079 -0.91 1.85 22.33
CA ASN A 1079 0.33 2.54 21.92
C ASN A 1079 1.47 1.57 21.60
N GLN A 1080 1.54 0.41 22.26
CA GLN A 1080 2.50 -0.63 21.90
C GLN A 1080 2.10 -1.32 20.59
N TYR A 1081 0.84 -1.75 20.47
CA TYR A 1081 0.30 -2.45 19.32
C TYR A 1081 0.17 -1.57 18.08
N LYS A 1082 -0.10 -0.27 18.27
CA LYS A 1082 -0.28 0.80 17.26
C LYS A 1082 -1.49 0.65 16.35
N VAL A 1083 -1.68 -0.51 15.71
CA VAL A 1083 -2.62 -0.72 14.59
C VAL A 1083 -4.05 -1.01 15.04
N GLU A 1084 -4.96 -1.22 14.07
CA GLU A 1084 -6.39 -1.37 14.30
C GLU A 1084 -6.75 -2.55 15.25
N PRO A 1085 -7.64 -2.35 16.23
CA PRO A 1085 -8.04 -3.40 17.17
C PRO A 1085 -9.18 -4.30 16.66
N TYR A 1086 -9.76 -3.98 15.51
CA TYR A 1086 -10.93 -4.64 14.94
C TYR A 1086 -10.62 -5.49 13.70
N VAL A 1087 -9.35 -5.64 13.30
CA VAL A 1087 -8.92 -6.51 12.19
C VAL A 1087 -7.67 -7.30 12.55
N ILE A 1088 -7.54 -8.48 11.96
CA ILE A 1088 -6.36 -9.34 12.14
C ILE A 1088 -5.19 -8.77 11.32
N PRO A 1089 -4.02 -8.51 11.92
CA PRO A 1089 -2.83 -8.10 11.17
C PRO A 1089 -2.18 -9.32 10.48
N ALA A 1090 -1.49 -9.08 9.37
CA ALA A 1090 -0.63 -10.07 8.73
C ALA A 1090 0.49 -10.51 9.66
N ASP A 1091 1.01 -9.57 10.45
CA ASP A 1091 2.19 -9.77 11.28
C ASP A 1091 2.21 -8.88 12.53
N VAL A 1092 2.97 -9.31 13.55
CA VAL A 1092 3.29 -8.55 14.77
C VAL A 1092 4.78 -8.71 15.04
N TYR A 1093 5.46 -7.60 15.32
CA TYR A 1093 6.91 -7.59 15.46
C TYR A 1093 7.38 -8.13 16.82
N GLY A 1094 8.55 -8.78 16.83
CA GLY A 1094 9.03 -9.58 17.96
C GLY A 1094 10.42 -9.23 18.48
N ALA A 1095 11.04 -8.12 18.05
CA ALA A 1095 12.38 -7.75 18.50
C ALA A 1095 12.54 -6.24 18.78
N GLY A 1096 13.47 -5.96 19.70
CA GLY A 1096 13.91 -4.60 20.04
C GLY A 1096 12.78 -3.68 20.49
N ASN A 1097 12.88 -2.40 20.10
CA ASN A 1097 11.86 -1.38 20.38
C ASN A 1097 10.55 -1.56 19.62
N LEU A 1098 10.45 -2.54 18.72
CA LEU A 1098 9.24 -2.83 17.95
C LEU A 1098 8.43 -4.01 18.52
N ALA A 1099 8.92 -4.71 19.54
CA ALA A 1099 8.24 -5.89 20.08
C ALA A 1099 6.79 -5.59 20.53
N GLY A 1100 5.84 -6.38 20.04
CA GLY A 1100 4.40 -6.22 20.28
C GLY A 1100 3.68 -5.23 19.34
N ARG A 1101 4.40 -4.50 18.47
CA ARG A 1101 3.78 -3.61 17.48
C ARG A 1101 3.21 -4.41 16.32
N GLY A 1102 1.96 -4.14 15.96
CA GLY A 1102 1.32 -4.72 14.78
C GLY A 1102 1.92 -4.19 13.48
N GLY A 1103 2.01 -5.06 12.48
CA GLY A 1103 2.47 -4.75 11.13
C GLY A 1103 1.31 -4.46 10.18
N TRP A 1104 1.29 -5.11 9.03
CA TRP A 1104 0.34 -4.76 7.97
C TRP A 1104 -1.07 -5.29 8.27
N THR A 1105 -2.07 -4.40 8.33
CA THR A 1105 -3.47 -4.76 8.59
C THR A 1105 -4.32 -4.89 7.33
N TRP A 1106 -5.52 -5.45 7.48
CA TRP A 1106 -6.52 -5.72 6.43
C TRP A 1106 -6.12 -6.78 5.39
N TYR A 1107 -5.05 -6.55 4.62
CA TYR A 1107 -4.65 -7.37 3.49
C TYR A 1107 -3.88 -8.63 3.90
N THR A 1108 -4.56 -9.57 4.56
CA THR A 1108 -3.99 -10.89 4.92
C THR A 1108 -5.01 -12.02 4.86
N GLY A 1109 -4.58 -13.22 4.47
CA GLY A 1109 -5.39 -14.45 4.59
C GLY A 1109 -5.49 -15.00 6.02
N SER A 1110 -4.74 -14.41 6.95
CA SER A 1110 -4.82 -14.74 8.39
C SER A 1110 -6.24 -14.58 8.94
N SER A 1111 -7.04 -13.64 8.41
CA SER A 1111 -8.44 -13.48 8.83
C SER A 1111 -9.26 -14.74 8.52
N SER A 1112 -9.14 -15.31 7.32
CA SER A 1112 -9.84 -16.54 6.94
C SER A 1112 -9.45 -17.71 7.85
N TRP A 1113 -8.14 -17.89 8.09
CA TRP A 1113 -7.63 -18.93 8.97
C TRP A 1113 -8.00 -18.74 10.44
N PHE A 1114 -7.98 -17.50 10.95
CA PHE A 1114 -8.38 -17.18 12.32
C PHE A 1114 -9.84 -17.56 12.58
N TYR A 1115 -10.70 -17.29 11.59
CA TYR A 1115 -12.10 -17.70 11.63
C TYR A 1115 -12.26 -19.23 11.59
N LYS A 1116 -11.53 -19.92 10.69
CA LYS A 1116 -11.53 -21.38 10.61
C LYS A 1116 -11.07 -22.02 11.93
N ALA A 1117 -9.99 -21.53 12.52
CA ALA A 1117 -9.47 -22.00 13.81
C ALA A 1117 -10.51 -21.85 14.94
N GLY A 1118 -11.12 -20.67 15.05
CA GLY A 1118 -12.15 -20.39 16.06
C GLY A 1118 -13.38 -21.29 15.93
N ILE A 1119 -13.96 -21.36 14.73
CA ILE A 1119 -15.22 -22.09 14.53
C ILE A 1119 -15.02 -23.61 14.50
N GLU A 1120 -14.04 -24.10 13.75
CA GLU A 1120 -13.90 -25.53 13.46
C GLU A 1120 -13.11 -26.29 14.53
N TYR A 1121 -12.03 -25.69 15.04
CA TYR A 1121 -11.08 -26.38 15.91
C TYR A 1121 -11.34 -26.08 17.39
N ILE A 1122 -11.55 -24.81 17.75
CA ILE A 1122 -11.80 -24.42 19.15
C ILE A 1122 -13.25 -24.72 19.54
N LEU A 1123 -14.21 -24.10 18.85
CA LEU A 1123 -15.64 -24.36 19.12
C LEU A 1123 -16.12 -25.69 18.55
N GLY A 1124 -15.30 -26.35 17.72
CA GLY A 1124 -15.52 -27.72 17.28
C GLY A 1124 -16.62 -27.91 16.23
N LEU A 1125 -17.15 -26.85 15.61
CA LEU A 1125 -18.24 -26.98 14.65
C LEU A 1125 -17.73 -27.49 13.30
N LYS A 1126 -18.10 -28.73 12.98
CA LYS A 1126 -17.80 -29.35 11.69
C LYS A 1126 -19.09 -29.58 10.89
N ILE A 1127 -19.00 -29.29 9.60
CA ILE A 1127 -20.04 -29.62 8.62
C ILE A 1127 -19.36 -30.43 7.54
N GLU A 1128 -19.67 -31.71 7.46
CA GLU A 1128 -19.10 -32.64 6.48
C GLU A 1128 -20.24 -33.34 5.73
N LYS A 1129 -20.31 -33.18 4.41
CA LYS A 1129 -21.31 -33.75 3.50
C LYS A 1129 -22.74 -33.45 3.96
N GLY A 1130 -22.95 -32.21 4.44
CA GLY A 1130 -24.23 -31.76 5.00
C GLY A 1130 -24.57 -32.32 6.38
N ILE A 1131 -23.63 -32.97 7.08
CA ILE A 1131 -23.77 -33.47 8.44
C ILE A 1131 -23.04 -32.53 9.39
N LEU A 1132 -23.78 -31.96 10.34
CA LEU A 1132 -23.26 -31.14 11.41
C LEU A 1132 -22.85 -32.02 12.60
N SER A 1133 -21.63 -31.84 13.08
CA SER A 1133 -21.09 -32.49 14.27
C SER A 1133 -20.24 -31.52 15.10
N LEU A 1134 -20.06 -31.84 16.38
CA LEU A 1134 -19.32 -31.02 17.34
C LEU A 1134 -18.15 -31.79 17.93
N ASN A 1135 -16.98 -31.17 17.97
CA ASN A 1135 -15.79 -31.71 18.65
C ASN A 1135 -14.96 -30.58 19.27
N PRO A 1136 -15.44 -29.98 20.38
CA PRO A 1136 -14.85 -28.78 20.95
C PRO A 1136 -13.46 -29.05 21.53
N CYS A 1137 -12.56 -28.07 21.41
CA CYS A 1137 -11.27 -28.01 22.09
C CYS A 1137 -11.17 -26.70 22.87
N ILE A 1138 -11.74 -26.67 24.07
CA ILE A 1138 -11.94 -25.45 24.87
C ILE A 1138 -11.21 -25.51 26.22
N PRO A 1139 -10.99 -24.37 26.89
CA PRO A 1139 -10.42 -24.36 28.24
C PRO A 1139 -11.30 -25.09 29.26
N ARG A 1140 -10.67 -25.67 30.28
CA ARG A 1140 -11.38 -26.35 31.39
C ARG A 1140 -12.30 -25.43 32.17
N ASP A 1141 -12.01 -24.14 32.17
CA ASP A 1141 -12.78 -23.13 32.90
C ASP A 1141 -14.02 -22.63 32.14
N TRP A 1142 -14.16 -22.96 30.86
CA TRP A 1142 -15.38 -22.66 30.11
C TRP A 1142 -16.49 -23.61 30.55
N LYS A 1143 -17.53 -23.05 31.18
CA LYS A 1143 -18.70 -23.82 31.62
C LYS A 1143 -19.66 -24.14 30.48
N GLU A 1144 -19.85 -23.19 29.58
CA GLU A 1144 -20.71 -23.34 28.42
C GLU A 1144 -20.37 -22.30 27.34
N TYR A 1145 -20.83 -22.56 26.11
CA TYR A 1145 -20.92 -21.59 25.02
C TYR A 1145 -22.09 -21.96 24.09
N THR A 1146 -22.49 -21.03 23.24
CA THR A 1146 -23.59 -21.23 22.28
C THR A 1146 -23.14 -20.91 20.85
N ILE A 1147 -23.62 -21.68 19.89
CA ILE A 1147 -23.52 -21.38 18.46
C ILE A 1147 -24.95 -21.30 17.90
N LYS A 1148 -25.24 -20.23 17.16
CA LYS A 1148 -26.44 -20.09 16.35
C LYS A 1148 -26.06 -20.13 14.88
N TYR A 1149 -26.53 -21.16 14.17
CA TYR A 1149 -26.21 -21.37 12.76
C TYR A 1149 -27.48 -21.42 11.91
N LYS A 1150 -27.50 -20.64 10.82
CA LYS A 1150 -28.60 -20.59 9.86
C LYS A 1150 -28.22 -21.31 8.57
N TYR A 1151 -28.90 -22.43 8.30
CA TYR A 1151 -28.75 -23.19 7.06
C TYR A 1151 -30.03 -23.07 6.23
N GLY A 1152 -29.94 -22.35 5.10
CA GLY A 1152 -31.14 -21.97 4.34
C GLY A 1152 -32.08 -21.12 5.22
N ARG A 1153 -33.30 -21.60 5.46
CA ARG A 1153 -34.29 -20.98 6.36
C ARG A 1153 -34.29 -21.58 7.76
N THR A 1154 -33.63 -22.70 7.96
CA THR A 1154 -33.59 -23.44 9.24
C THR A 1154 -32.55 -22.86 10.18
N ILE A 1155 -32.87 -22.82 11.47
CA ILE A 1155 -31.99 -22.34 12.54
C ILE A 1155 -31.57 -23.52 13.41
N TYR A 1156 -30.28 -23.63 13.67
CA TYR A 1156 -29.67 -24.57 14.61
C TYR A 1156 -29.12 -23.77 15.79
N ASN A 1157 -29.75 -23.92 16.95
CA ASN A 1157 -29.29 -23.35 18.21
C ASN A 1157 -28.53 -24.46 18.96
N ILE A 1158 -27.24 -24.28 19.17
CA ILE A 1158 -26.35 -25.31 19.71
C ILE A 1158 -25.82 -24.79 21.05
N GLN A 1159 -26.26 -25.39 22.16
CA GLN A 1159 -25.72 -25.12 23.49
C GLN A 1159 -24.73 -26.22 23.85
N VAL A 1160 -23.49 -25.84 24.14
CA VAL A 1160 -22.44 -26.77 24.59
C VAL A 1160 -22.13 -26.51 26.05
N LYS A 1161 -22.25 -27.54 26.89
CA LYS A 1161 -22.02 -27.51 28.33
C LYS A 1161 -20.80 -28.37 28.68
N ASN A 1162 -19.94 -27.89 29.57
CA ASN A 1162 -18.73 -28.59 30.01
C ASN A 1162 -18.72 -28.75 31.55
N PRO A 1163 -19.68 -29.49 32.13
CA PRO A 1163 -19.79 -29.64 33.60
C PRO A 1163 -18.58 -30.38 34.19
N ASN A 1164 -17.91 -31.20 33.38
CA ASN A 1164 -16.79 -32.04 33.78
C ASN A 1164 -15.43 -31.38 33.58
N LYS A 1165 -15.38 -30.10 33.14
CA LYS A 1165 -14.15 -29.34 32.90
C LYS A 1165 -13.16 -30.08 32.00
N LYS A 1166 -13.65 -30.69 30.92
CA LYS A 1166 -12.81 -31.35 29.91
C LYS A 1166 -12.23 -30.32 28.95
N ASN A 1167 -11.07 -30.65 28.39
CA ASN A 1167 -10.49 -29.86 27.30
C ASN A 1167 -11.00 -30.26 25.92
N TYR A 1168 -11.52 -31.48 25.76
CA TYR A 1168 -11.81 -32.02 24.45
C TYR A 1168 -12.92 -33.07 24.46
N GLY A 1169 -13.64 -33.15 23.35
CA GLY A 1169 -14.58 -34.21 23.05
C GLY A 1169 -15.97 -33.98 23.65
N ILE A 1170 -16.91 -34.85 23.27
CA ILE A 1170 -18.32 -34.77 23.66
C ILE A 1170 -18.81 -36.09 24.27
N ASN A 1171 -19.53 -35.99 25.39
CA ASN A 1171 -20.17 -37.09 26.09
C ASN A 1171 -21.55 -37.44 25.48
N SER A 1172 -22.44 -36.45 25.34
CA SER A 1172 -23.81 -36.61 24.84
C SER A 1172 -24.16 -35.54 23.79
N PHE A 1173 -25.16 -35.86 22.96
CA PHE A 1173 -25.67 -34.98 21.90
C PHE A 1173 -27.17 -35.19 21.79
N THR A 1174 -27.94 -34.12 21.95
CA THR A 1174 -29.40 -34.16 22.09
C THR A 1174 -30.03 -33.22 21.07
N ILE A 1175 -30.99 -33.70 20.28
CA ILE A 1175 -31.73 -32.89 19.29
C ILE A 1175 -33.17 -32.77 19.77
N ASN A 1176 -33.62 -31.55 20.04
CA ASN A 1176 -34.96 -31.26 20.57
C ASN A 1176 -35.31 -32.15 21.78
N GLY A 1177 -34.34 -32.31 22.69
CA GLY A 1177 -34.46 -33.15 23.90
C GLY A 1177 -34.32 -34.66 23.71
N LYS A 1178 -34.03 -35.16 22.49
CA LYS A 1178 -33.81 -36.58 22.22
C LYS A 1178 -32.35 -36.89 21.93
N GLU A 1179 -31.74 -37.77 22.71
CA GLU A 1179 -30.33 -38.15 22.58
C GLU A 1179 -30.07 -38.93 21.28
N THR A 1180 -28.96 -38.62 20.61
CA THR A 1180 -28.48 -39.35 19.42
C THR A 1180 -27.15 -40.04 19.68
N LYS A 1181 -27.08 -41.34 19.38
CA LYS A 1181 -25.84 -42.11 19.52
C LYS A 1181 -24.76 -41.71 18.53
N GLU A 1182 -25.16 -41.22 17.37
CA GLU A 1182 -24.28 -40.81 16.27
C GLU A 1182 -23.60 -39.45 16.54
N LYS A 1183 -24.10 -38.68 17.52
CA LYS A 1183 -23.57 -37.38 17.94
C LYS A 1183 -23.44 -36.34 16.82
N CYS A 1184 -24.37 -36.40 15.86
CA CYS A 1184 -24.43 -35.52 14.72
C CYS A 1184 -25.89 -35.31 14.27
N ILE A 1185 -26.08 -34.40 13.31
CA ILE A 1185 -27.37 -34.13 12.68
C ILE A 1185 -27.18 -33.77 11.21
N LYS A 1186 -28.00 -34.34 10.32
CA LYS A 1186 -28.05 -33.92 8.91
C LYS A 1186 -28.75 -32.57 8.79
N LEU A 1187 -28.12 -31.61 8.11
CA LEU A 1187 -28.69 -30.29 7.84
C LEU A 1187 -29.89 -30.39 6.90
N GLN A 1188 -30.92 -29.58 7.18
CA GLN A 1188 -32.20 -29.54 6.45
C GLN A 1188 -32.64 -28.09 6.29
N ASP A 1189 -33.23 -27.74 5.14
CA ASP A 1189 -33.85 -26.42 4.88
C ASP A 1189 -35.39 -26.52 4.92
N ASP A 1190 -35.92 -26.96 6.06
CA ASP A 1190 -37.36 -27.09 6.31
C ASP A 1190 -37.97 -25.87 7.04
N GLY A 1191 -37.13 -24.88 7.39
CA GLY A 1191 -37.56 -23.64 8.04
C GLY A 1191 -37.83 -23.78 9.54
N ARG A 1192 -37.46 -24.90 10.17
CA ARG A 1192 -37.65 -25.13 11.60
C ARG A 1192 -36.50 -24.57 12.44
N ILE A 1193 -36.69 -24.64 13.76
CA ILE A 1193 -35.64 -24.40 14.75
C ILE A 1193 -35.29 -25.75 15.38
N TYR A 1194 -34.00 -26.09 15.36
CA TYR A 1194 -33.44 -27.25 16.04
C TYR A 1194 -32.66 -26.78 17.26
N GLU A 1195 -33.07 -27.23 18.43
CA GLU A 1195 -32.33 -27.04 19.69
C GLU A 1195 -31.41 -28.25 19.87
N ILE A 1196 -30.10 -27.98 19.95
CA ILE A 1196 -29.06 -28.99 20.08
C ILE A 1196 -28.34 -28.75 21.41
N ASP A 1197 -28.47 -29.69 22.34
CA ASP A 1197 -27.72 -29.70 23.59
C ASP A 1197 -26.57 -30.69 23.49
N VAL A 1198 -25.35 -30.23 23.75
CA VAL A 1198 -24.13 -31.03 23.76
C VAL A 1198 -23.49 -30.95 25.14
N GLU A 1199 -23.12 -32.09 25.72
CA GLU A 1199 -22.35 -32.14 26.97
C GLU A 1199 -20.97 -32.70 26.69
N MET A 1200 -19.92 -32.07 27.23
CA MET A 1200 -18.52 -32.51 27.11
C MET A 1200 -18.13 -33.62 28.08
#